data_AF-A0A7J8BJ84-F1
#
_entry.id   AF-A0A7J8BJ84-F1
#
_cell.length_a   1.000
_cell.length_b   1.000
_cell.length_c   1.000
_cell.angle_alpha   90.00
_cell.angle_beta   90.00
_cell.angle_gamma   90.00
#
_symmetry.space_group_name_H-M   'P 1'
#
loop_
_entity.id
_entity.type
_entity.pdbx_description
1 polymer ?
#
loop_
_entity_poly.entity_id
_entity_poly.type
_entity_poly.pdbx_seq_one_letter_code
_entity_poly.pdbx_strand_id
1 'polypeptide(L)'
;MGCRRWAKRASTSSMSGSGRGGPGTAGPASRGASVLSPPLAVAPFCCSRPGKLIWHRGHPPCTKDPAAPRQGALAAAVGDPDAAVGGATTGTGHSTGPGAAEPAGHPAVPGRPVAAPAAPPPRLPAALGRLPVGLPALTYHYETQCLPTPASWFAHHLPVWLHKLSVVATFLIEIAVPPLFFAPVRRLRLAAFYAQVLLQVLIIITGNYNFFNLLTLVLTTALLDDKHLAAESSNSRRKKTPASWPKALLALLALLLELTVYGLLAYGTVHYFGLEVDWEQYAVHSRTTFTFHQFSQWLKMVTLPTMWLGGASLAWEVLAAFWRWTQVRGWLRKLYTAVQLSVFGTATVAMFLVSLVPYSYMEPSTHGRLWTGAHHLFGAVEHLHLANSYGLFRRMTGLGGRPEVVLEGSYDGHHWTEIEFMYKPGNVSRPPPLVAPHQPRLDWQMWFAALGPHTHSPWFTSLVLCLLQGKEPVIRLIQNDVARYPFHKQPPTYVRAQRYKYWFSQPGEQGQWWRRQWVEEFFPPVSLGDPVLDRLLKQFDLQNKSPPRARSSSNTLTQALHWLREQLSPLEAPTLLWGLILAVGAIRVMQSLLGPRPSRSYSPPREEKHKPALKKDPGAAADQAAPAPNNCNSGSQTPRRKK
;
A
#
# COMPACT_ATOMS: atom_id res chain seq x y z
N MET A 1 11.42 56.01 -25.82
CA MET A 1 10.16 56.60 -25.33
C MET A 1 9.79 55.88 -24.03
N GLY A 2 9.47 56.49 -22.89
CA GLY A 2 9.49 57.89 -22.45
C GLY A 2 9.08 57.98 -20.96
N CYS A 3 9.50 59.04 -20.24
CA CYS A 3 9.18 59.51 -18.86
C CYS A 3 8.44 58.58 -17.86
N ARG A 4 8.90 58.39 -16.60
CA ARG A 4 9.21 59.33 -15.48
C ARG A 4 8.00 60.03 -14.82
N ARG A 5 7.85 59.75 -13.50
CA ARG A 5 7.45 60.63 -12.37
C ARG A 5 6.12 61.41 -12.39
N TRP A 6 5.25 61.06 -11.43
CA TRP A 6 4.60 61.97 -10.44
C TRP A 6 4.76 61.27 -9.06
N ALA A 7 5.09 61.84 -7.88
CA ALA A 7 5.14 63.21 -7.32
C ALA A 7 3.76 63.81 -6.93
N LYS A 8 3.52 64.45 -5.78
CA LYS A 8 4.20 64.53 -4.44
C LYS A 8 3.24 65.26 -3.46
N ARG A 9 3.45 65.13 -2.12
CA ARG A 9 2.84 65.94 -1.00
C ARG A 9 1.34 65.71 -0.67
N ALA A 10 0.78 66.19 0.46
CA ALA A 10 1.25 66.27 1.88
C ALA A 10 0.19 66.89 2.83
N SER A 11 -0.03 66.30 4.02
CA SER A 11 -0.50 66.89 5.31
C SER A 11 -0.53 65.73 6.35
N THR A 12 0.01 65.77 7.58
CA THR A 12 -0.18 66.63 8.79
C THR A 12 -1.60 66.54 9.37
N SER A 13 -1.85 66.27 10.66
CA SER A 13 -0.99 66.18 11.88
C SER A 13 -1.68 65.25 12.94
N SER A 14 -1.26 64.97 14.20
CA SER A 14 -0.05 65.21 15.04
C SER A 14 -0.17 64.47 16.40
N MET A 15 0.95 63.97 16.96
CA MET A 15 1.19 63.71 18.42
C MET A 15 0.35 62.59 19.10
N SER A 16 0.71 61.97 20.24
CA SER A 16 1.93 61.84 21.09
C SER A 16 1.77 60.57 21.97
N GLY A 17 2.73 60.01 22.72
CA GLY A 17 4.16 60.27 22.95
C GLY A 17 4.84 58.96 23.47
N SER A 18 6.14 58.73 23.30
CA SER A 18 7.26 59.26 24.11
C SER A 18 7.70 58.35 25.28
N GLY A 19 8.77 57.58 25.06
CA GLY A 19 9.57 56.90 26.09
C GLY A 19 10.97 56.63 25.55
N ARG A 20 12.03 57.16 26.18
CA ARG A 20 13.42 57.11 25.68
C ARG A 20 14.28 56.18 26.52
N GLY A 21 15.25 55.50 25.89
CA GLY A 21 16.32 54.76 26.56
C GLY A 21 17.37 54.21 25.58
N GLY A 22 18.65 54.42 25.89
CA GLY A 22 19.84 53.98 25.13
C GLY A 22 21.06 54.83 25.53
N PRO A 23 22.26 54.66 24.93
CA PRO A 23 22.68 53.67 23.93
C PRO A 23 23.84 52.74 24.43
N GLY A 24 24.34 51.83 23.58
CA GLY A 24 25.51 50.98 23.87
C GLY A 24 26.26 50.55 22.59
N THR A 25 27.59 50.54 22.62
CA THR A 25 28.47 50.63 21.43
C THR A 25 29.01 49.30 20.84
N ALA A 26 28.82 49.15 19.53
CA ALA A 26 29.81 48.73 18.50
C ALA A 26 30.68 47.44 18.63
N GLY A 27 30.27 46.39 17.90
CA GLY A 27 31.12 45.58 16.98
C GLY A 27 32.17 44.61 17.55
N PRO A 28 32.90 43.86 16.68
CA PRO A 28 32.81 43.73 15.21
C PRO A 28 32.22 42.36 14.77
N ALA A 29 32.26 42.06 13.46
CA ALA A 29 31.67 40.85 12.85
C ALA A 29 32.70 39.80 12.40
N SER A 30 32.27 38.53 12.31
CA SER A 30 32.96 37.46 11.59
C SER A 30 31.95 36.57 10.82
N ARG A 31 32.43 35.83 9.80
CA ARG A 31 31.60 35.03 8.88
C ARG A 31 31.75 33.53 9.19
N GLY A 32 30.67 32.75 9.11
CA GLY A 32 30.75 31.29 9.30
C GLY A 32 29.53 30.49 8.84
N ALA A 33 29.74 29.64 7.83
CA ALA A 33 28.92 28.50 7.36
C ALA A 33 27.47 28.33 7.85
N SER A 34 26.51 28.52 6.94
CA SER A 34 25.12 28.06 7.11
C SER A 34 25.01 26.53 7.03
N VAL A 35 24.84 25.86 8.18
CA VAL A 35 24.56 24.42 8.23
C VAL A 35 23.13 24.13 7.77
N LEU A 36 22.98 23.38 6.68
CA LEU A 36 21.68 22.95 6.13
C LEU A 36 21.06 21.86 7.01
N SER A 37 20.19 22.26 7.95
CA SER A 37 19.36 21.31 8.71
C SER A 37 18.34 20.61 7.80
N PRO A 38 18.21 19.27 7.85
CA PRO A 38 17.30 18.53 6.98
C PRO A 38 15.82 18.80 7.32
N PRO A 39 14.91 18.72 6.33
CA PRO A 39 13.49 19.01 6.53
C PRO A 39 12.76 17.84 7.24
N LEU A 40 12.27 18.13 8.46
CA LEU A 40 11.11 17.53 9.14
C LEU A 40 10.70 16.10 8.70
N ALA A 41 11.08 15.11 9.51
CA ALA A 41 10.60 13.74 9.38
C ALA A 41 9.07 13.66 9.47
N VAL A 42 8.47 12.83 8.61
CA VAL A 42 7.09 12.34 8.78
C VAL A 42 7.07 11.42 10.00
N ALA A 43 6.14 11.62 10.93
CA ALA A 43 5.99 10.76 12.09
C ALA A 43 5.68 9.31 11.63
N PRO A 44 6.50 8.31 11.99
CA PRO A 44 6.37 6.97 11.46
C PRO A 44 5.17 6.22 12.04
N PHE A 45 4.67 5.23 11.31
CA PHE A 45 3.69 4.27 11.80
C PHE A 45 4.21 3.53 13.05
N CYS A 46 3.30 3.14 13.94
CA CYS A 46 3.60 2.25 15.07
C CYS A 46 3.92 0.82 14.63
N CYS A 47 5.06 0.63 13.98
CA CYS A 47 5.66 -0.69 13.79
C CYS A 47 6.20 -1.18 15.15
N SER A 48 5.53 -2.17 15.73
CA SER A 48 6.05 -2.95 16.85
C SER A 48 7.36 -3.63 16.44
N ARG A 49 8.49 -3.11 16.95
CA ARG A 49 9.83 -3.61 16.61
C ARG A 49 9.98 -5.10 17.01
N PRO A 50 10.38 -6.00 16.09
CA PRO A 50 11.05 -7.23 16.52
C PRO A 50 12.38 -6.85 17.21
N GLY A 51 12.77 -7.62 18.22
CA GLY A 51 13.88 -7.25 19.10
C GLY A 51 15.24 -7.20 18.41
N LYS A 52 15.99 -6.10 18.59
CA LYS A 52 17.42 -6.05 18.24
C LYS A 52 18.24 -6.78 19.31
N LEU A 53 18.73 -7.98 19.01
CA LEU A 53 19.96 -8.46 19.64
C LEU A 53 21.13 -7.74 18.98
N ILE A 54 22.01 -7.14 19.78
CA ILE A 54 23.23 -6.48 19.31
C ILE A 54 24.41 -7.41 19.63
N TRP A 55 25.13 -7.83 18.60
CA TRP A 55 26.41 -8.52 18.74
C TRP A 55 27.51 -7.62 18.19
N HIS A 56 28.40 -7.15 19.07
CA HIS A 56 29.65 -6.52 18.64
C HIS A 56 30.68 -7.60 18.25
N ARG A 57 31.42 -7.36 17.18
CA ARG A 57 32.70 -8.01 16.89
C ARG A 57 33.77 -6.93 16.78
N GLY A 58 34.87 -7.11 17.51
CA GLY A 58 36.12 -6.38 17.32
C GLY A 58 37.24 -7.34 16.91
N HIS A 59 38.36 -6.79 16.46
CA HIS A 59 39.62 -7.52 16.29
C HIS A 59 40.79 -6.72 16.93
N PRO A 60 41.91 -7.39 17.31
CA PRO A 60 42.94 -6.86 18.21
C PRO A 60 44.27 -6.56 17.43
N PRO A 61 45.50 -6.42 18.03
CA PRO A 61 45.92 -6.56 19.44
C PRO A 61 46.94 -5.51 19.97
N CYS A 62 47.55 -5.83 21.13
CA CYS A 62 48.70 -5.20 21.81
C CYS A 62 48.40 -3.91 22.63
N THR A 63 48.90 -3.73 23.88
CA THR A 63 49.79 -4.57 24.72
C THR A 63 49.68 -4.25 26.22
N LYS A 64 50.09 -5.22 27.07
CA LYS A 64 50.42 -5.15 28.52
C LYS A 64 49.28 -5.12 29.58
N ASP A 65 49.07 -6.30 30.14
CA ASP A 65 48.60 -6.67 31.50
C ASP A 65 49.50 -6.10 32.65
N PRO A 66 49.20 -6.27 33.97
CA PRO A 66 48.30 -7.28 34.57
C PRO A 66 47.35 -6.87 35.72
N ALA A 67 46.19 -7.56 35.81
CA ALA A 67 45.66 -8.18 37.04
C ALA A 67 44.44 -9.09 36.73
N ALA A 68 44.41 -10.31 37.27
CA ALA A 68 43.37 -11.33 37.09
C ALA A 68 42.76 -11.73 38.46
N PRO A 69 41.72 -12.60 38.58
CA PRO A 69 40.97 -13.38 37.57
C PRO A 69 39.44 -13.04 37.53
N ARG A 70 38.58 -13.43 36.56
CA ARG A 70 38.47 -14.53 35.56
C ARG A 70 37.94 -15.90 36.02
N GLN A 71 36.63 -16.14 35.79
CA GLN A 71 35.96 -17.32 35.17
C GLN A 71 34.43 -17.07 35.26
N GLY A 72 33.54 -17.43 34.33
CA GLY A 72 33.62 -18.21 33.09
C GLY A 72 32.92 -19.58 33.22
N ALA A 73 32.22 -20.16 32.23
CA ALA A 73 31.67 -19.70 30.95
C ALA A 73 30.75 -20.84 30.39
N LEU A 74 30.16 -20.65 29.19
CA LEU A 74 29.30 -21.61 28.43
C LEU A 74 27.92 -21.90 29.11
N ALA A 75 26.77 -21.99 28.43
CA ALA A 75 26.35 -22.41 27.08
C ALA A 75 25.98 -23.89 26.97
N ALA A 76 24.69 -24.15 26.70
CA ALA A 76 24.14 -25.48 26.43
C ALA A 76 23.82 -25.63 24.94
N ALA A 77 24.27 -26.73 24.33
CA ALA A 77 23.90 -27.14 22.98
C ALA A 77 22.69 -28.09 23.02
N VAL A 78 22.04 -28.28 21.87
CA VAL A 78 21.05 -29.34 21.66
C VAL A 78 21.77 -30.59 21.14
N GLY A 79 21.42 -31.76 21.67
CA GLY A 79 21.80 -33.06 21.14
C GLY A 79 20.56 -33.95 20.99
N ASP A 80 20.55 -34.80 19.96
CA ASP A 80 19.47 -35.75 19.69
C ASP A 80 19.53 -36.99 20.61
N PRO A 81 18.43 -37.75 20.75
CA PRO A 81 18.36 -38.92 21.60
C PRO A 81 18.76 -40.23 20.87
N ASP A 82 19.60 -41.05 21.50
CA ASP A 82 19.41 -42.51 21.54
C ASP A 82 20.37 -43.18 22.54
N ALA A 83 19.96 -44.36 23.05
CA ALA A 83 20.72 -45.27 23.94
C ALA A 83 21.17 -44.75 25.33
N ALA A 84 21.45 -45.58 26.35
CA ALA A 84 20.93 -46.92 26.73
C ALA A 84 21.39 -47.28 28.16
N VAL A 85 20.62 -48.15 28.85
CA VAL A 85 21.02 -49.01 30.00
C VAL A 85 21.49 -48.35 31.33
N GLY A 86 20.87 -48.78 32.44
CA GLY A 86 21.38 -48.63 33.82
C GLY A 86 21.12 -47.27 34.48
N GLY A 87 20.87 -47.17 35.80
CA GLY A 87 20.74 -48.23 36.79
C GLY A 87 20.43 -47.69 38.21
N ALA A 88 20.31 -48.62 39.14
CA ALA A 88 20.20 -48.48 40.60
C ALA A 88 21.23 -47.48 41.24
N THR A 89 21.09 -46.92 42.45
CA THR A 89 20.21 -47.23 43.61
C THR A 89 20.25 -46.10 44.67
N THR A 90 19.33 -46.13 45.66
CA THR A 90 19.44 -45.57 47.04
C THR A 90 19.69 -44.06 47.25
N GLY A 91 19.16 -43.40 48.29
CA GLY A 91 18.23 -43.88 49.33
C GLY A 91 17.99 -42.85 50.46
N THR A 92 17.00 -43.14 51.32
CA THR A 92 16.83 -42.80 52.76
C THR A 92 17.66 -41.65 53.38
N GLY A 93 17.08 -40.71 54.15
CA GLY A 93 15.68 -40.50 54.59
C GLY A 93 15.60 -39.56 55.82
N HIS A 94 14.40 -39.42 56.43
CA HIS A 94 14.12 -39.14 57.87
C HIS A 94 14.66 -37.82 58.51
N SER A 95 14.02 -37.18 59.51
CA SER A 95 12.74 -37.41 60.23
C SER A 95 12.24 -36.15 60.98
N THR A 96 10.97 -36.14 61.41
CA THR A 96 10.31 -35.48 62.59
C THR A 96 11.07 -34.41 63.42
N GLY A 97 10.47 -33.31 63.93
CA GLY A 97 9.17 -33.22 64.64
C GLY A 97 8.83 -31.77 65.15
N PRO A 98 7.85 -31.57 66.07
CA PRO A 98 6.97 -30.37 66.07
C PRO A 98 6.79 -29.54 67.38
N GLY A 99 6.13 -28.36 67.26
CA GLY A 99 5.52 -27.55 68.36
C GLY A 99 5.97 -26.06 68.40
N ALA A 100 5.24 -25.07 68.94
CA ALA A 100 3.82 -24.94 69.34
C ALA A 100 3.42 -23.45 69.64
N ALA A 101 2.11 -23.15 69.68
CA ALA A 101 1.41 -21.99 70.31
C ALA A 101 1.53 -20.55 69.73
N GLU A 102 0.46 -19.75 69.94
CA GLU A 102 0.32 -18.30 69.67
C GLU A 102 0.46 -17.45 70.97
N PRO A 103 0.52 -16.10 70.88
CA PRO A 103 -0.70 -15.29 71.13
C PRO A 103 -0.86 -14.04 70.24
N ALA A 104 -2.01 -13.36 70.35
CA ALA A 104 -2.49 -12.33 69.40
C ALA A 104 -2.21 -10.85 69.78
N GLY A 105 -2.26 -9.94 68.79
CA GLY A 105 -2.25 -8.49 69.03
C GLY A 105 -2.37 -7.58 67.78
N HIS A 106 -3.37 -6.68 67.80
CA HIS A 106 -3.61 -5.51 66.93
C HIS A 106 -3.99 -5.69 65.42
N PRO A 107 -4.80 -4.76 64.85
CA PRO A 107 -5.41 -4.92 63.53
C PRO A 107 -4.56 -4.38 62.37
N ALA A 108 -4.53 -5.11 61.25
CA ALA A 108 -3.87 -4.69 60.02
C ALA A 108 -4.82 -3.91 59.08
N VAL A 109 -4.29 -2.86 58.44
CA VAL A 109 -4.96 -2.16 57.33
C VAL A 109 -5.10 -3.11 56.13
N PRO A 110 -6.24 -3.18 55.42
CA PRO A 110 -6.41 -4.04 54.26
C PRO A 110 -5.46 -3.61 53.13
N GLY A 111 -4.42 -4.43 52.89
CA GLY A 111 -3.42 -4.19 51.86
C GLY A 111 -3.99 -4.28 50.44
N ARG A 112 -3.41 -3.51 49.51
CA ARG A 112 -3.69 -3.67 48.07
C ARG A 112 -3.38 -5.11 47.64
N PRO A 113 -4.23 -5.75 46.81
CA PRO A 113 -3.85 -7.02 46.19
C PRO A 113 -2.63 -6.80 45.29
N VAL A 114 -1.54 -7.52 45.59
CA VAL A 114 -0.36 -7.55 44.72
C VAL A 114 -0.76 -8.28 43.43
N ALA A 115 -0.69 -7.59 42.30
CA ALA A 115 -1.02 -8.18 41.01
C ALA A 115 -0.06 -9.34 40.71
N ALA A 116 -0.60 -10.54 40.53
CA ALA A 116 0.18 -11.70 40.12
C ALA A 116 0.87 -11.40 38.77
N PRO A 117 2.12 -11.87 38.55
CA PRO A 117 2.81 -11.65 37.28
C PRO A 117 2.00 -12.26 36.14
N ALA A 118 1.73 -11.47 35.10
CA ALA A 118 0.89 -11.88 33.99
C ALA A 118 1.43 -13.17 33.35
N ALA A 119 0.57 -14.20 33.26
CA ALA A 119 0.94 -15.46 32.65
C ALA A 119 1.45 -15.25 31.21
N PRO A 120 2.53 -15.94 30.79
CA PRO A 120 3.00 -15.86 29.41
C PRO A 120 1.88 -16.29 28.45
N PRO A 121 1.77 -15.68 27.25
CA PRO A 121 0.70 -15.99 26.32
C PRO A 121 0.71 -17.49 25.99
N PRO A 122 -0.47 -18.14 25.89
CA PRO A 122 -0.55 -19.58 25.73
C PRO A 122 0.23 -20.03 24.49
N ARG A 123 1.24 -20.87 24.71
CA ARG A 123 1.94 -21.54 23.61
C ARG A 123 0.91 -22.35 22.83
N LEU A 124 0.76 -22.07 21.54
CA LEU A 124 -0.14 -22.84 20.67
C LEU A 124 0.14 -24.34 20.83
N PRO A 125 -0.86 -25.16 21.18
CA PRO A 125 -0.68 -26.60 21.28
C PRO A 125 -0.07 -27.18 20.01
N ALA A 126 0.99 -27.98 20.12
CA ALA A 126 1.66 -28.57 18.96
C ALA A 126 0.72 -29.42 18.07
N ALA A 127 -0.37 -29.92 18.65
CA ALA A 127 -1.45 -30.60 17.94
C ALA A 127 -2.12 -29.73 16.84
N LEU A 128 -2.28 -28.42 17.05
CA LEU A 128 -2.87 -27.51 16.06
C LEU A 128 -2.02 -27.35 14.79
N GLY A 129 -0.73 -27.72 14.84
CA GLY A 129 0.13 -27.76 13.65
C GLY A 129 -0.07 -28.98 12.74
N ARG A 130 -0.86 -29.98 13.18
CA ARG A 130 -1.08 -31.26 12.47
C ARG A 130 -2.44 -31.38 11.76
N LEU A 131 -3.38 -30.47 12.01
CA LEU A 131 -4.71 -30.50 11.41
C LEU A 131 -4.76 -29.72 10.07
N PRO A 132 -5.63 -30.11 9.13
CA PRO A 132 -5.97 -29.30 7.96
C PRO A 132 -6.41 -27.89 8.36
N VAL A 133 -5.88 -26.87 7.70
CA VAL A 133 -6.25 -25.47 7.97
C VAL A 133 -7.54 -25.17 7.20
N GLY A 134 -8.59 -24.77 7.92
CA GLY A 134 -9.81 -24.28 7.30
C GLY A 134 -9.58 -22.98 6.53
N LEU A 135 -10.45 -22.69 5.56
CA LEU A 135 -10.39 -21.46 4.75
C LEU A 135 -11.48 -20.40 5.10
N PRO A 136 -11.77 -20.07 6.39
CA PRO A 136 -12.84 -19.16 6.76
C PRO A 136 -12.48 -17.67 6.64
N ALA A 137 -11.31 -17.31 6.09
CA ALA A 137 -10.80 -15.94 6.14
C ALA A 137 -11.79 -14.92 5.53
N LEU A 138 -12.37 -15.24 4.37
CA LEU A 138 -13.29 -14.32 3.68
C LEU A 138 -14.70 -14.23 4.31
N THR A 139 -15.16 -15.21 5.09
CA THR A 139 -16.48 -15.12 5.74
C THR A 139 -16.52 -13.96 6.76
N TYR A 140 -15.40 -13.69 7.44
CA TYR A 140 -15.26 -12.56 8.37
C TYR A 140 -14.65 -11.30 7.73
N HIS A 141 -13.95 -11.44 6.59
CA HIS A 141 -13.17 -10.37 5.99
C HIS A 141 -14.02 -9.13 5.70
N TYR A 142 -15.12 -9.29 4.98
CA TYR A 142 -15.88 -8.17 4.42
C TYR A 142 -16.53 -7.24 5.47
N GLU A 143 -16.93 -7.75 6.64
CA GLU A 143 -17.45 -6.91 7.74
C GLU A 143 -16.35 -6.24 8.58
N THR A 144 -15.17 -6.85 8.69
CA THR A 144 -14.10 -6.43 9.61
C THR A 144 -13.03 -5.52 8.99
N GLN A 145 -12.99 -5.36 7.67
CA GLN A 145 -12.05 -4.46 6.96
C GLN A 145 -12.03 -3.03 7.55
N CYS A 146 -10.92 -2.28 7.42
CA CYS A 146 -10.83 -0.90 7.93
C CYS A 146 -12.02 -0.01 7.52
N LEU A 147 -12.35 0.03 6.22
CA LEU A 147 -13.49 0.78 5.68
C LEU A 147 -14.17 -0.02 4.55
N PRO A 148 -15.23 -0.80 4.83
CA PRO A 148 -15.98 -1.52 3.79
C PRO A 148 -16.78 -0.57 2.87
N THR A 149 -17.32 -1.12 1.79
CA THR A 149 -18.21 -0.50 0.81
C THR A 149 -19.61 -1.15 0.89
N PRO A 150 -20.63 -0.71 0.12
CA PRO A 150 -21.91 -1.43 0.08
C PRO A 150 -21.74 -2.85 -0.48
N ALA A 151 -20.80 -3.05 -1.41
CA ALA A 151 -20.51 -4.36 -1.99
C ALA A 151 -19.90 -5.35 -0.97
N SER A 152 -19.27 -4.87 0.10
CA SER A 152 -18.81 -5.73 1.20
C SER A 152 -19.97 -6.44 1.91
N TRP A 153 -21.13 -5.77 2.08
CA TRP A 153 -22.33 -6.37 2.67
C TRP A 153 -22.85 -7.50 1.77
N PHE A 154 -23.04 -7.23 0.47
CA PHE A 154 -23.46 -8.26 -0.50
C PHE A 154 -22.45 -9.42 -0.61
N ALA A 155 -21.15 -9.13 -0.56
CA ALA A 155 -20.10 -10.15 -0.58
C ALA A 155 -20.08 -11.03 0.67
N HIS A 156 -20.33 -10.45 1.86
CA HIS A 156 -20.39 -11.19 3.12
C HIS A 156 -21.48 -12.28 3.09
N HIS A 157 -22.66 -11.97 2.55
CA HIS A 157 -23.79 -12.91 2.45
C HIS A 157 -23.69 -13.93 1.30
N LEU A 158 -22.56 -14.00 0.59
CA LEU A 158 -22.31 -15.07 -0.38
C LEU A 158 -22.18 -16.45 0.32
N PRO A 159 -22.48 -17.57 -0.38
CA PRO A 159 -22.34 -18.91 0.19
C PRO A 159 -20.93 -19.22 0.70
N VAL A 160 -20.84 -19.97 1.80
CA VAL A 160 -19.56 -20.32 2.45
C VAL A 160 -18.61 -21.10 1.52
N TRP A 161 -19.13 -21.88 0.56
CA TRP A 161 -18.29 -22.54 -0.45
C TRP A 161 -17.59 -21.51 -1.36
N LEU A 162 -18.28 -20.44 -1.76
CA LEU A 162 -17.76 -19.39 -2.63
C LEU A 162 -16.75 -18.49 -1.88
N HIS A 163 -16.95 -18.27 -0.58
CA HIS A 163 -15.95 -17.66 0.30
C HIS A 163 -14.65 -18.46 0.34
N LYS A 164 -14.73 -19.78 0.55
CA LYS A 164 -13.53 -20.64 0.58
C LYS A 164 -12.85 -20.70 -0.80
N LEU A 165 -13.60 -20.83 -1.88
CA LEU A 165 -13.08 -20.81 -3.25
C LEU A 165 -12.40 -19.46 -3.57
N SER A 166 -12.94 -18.35 -3.08
CA SER A 166 -12.31 -17.04 -3.20
C SER A 166 -10.99 -16.94 -2.41
N VAL A 167 -10.86 -17.60 -1.25
CA VAL A 167 -9.56 -17.73 -0.54
C VAL A 167 -8.54 -18.50 -1.38
N VAL A 168 -8.96 -19.61 -2.01
CA VAL A 168 -8.12 -20.39 -2.94
C VAL A 168 -7.67 -19.53 -4.14
N ALA A 169 -8.59 -18.75 -4.72
CA ALA A 169 -8.30 -17.82 -5.81
C ALA A 169 -7.28 -16.74 -5.40
N THR A 170 -7.43 -16.13 -4.21
CA THR A 170 -6.45 -15.17 -3.69
C THR A 170 -5.07 -15.80 -3.54
N PHE A 171 -4.94 -16.99 -2.95
CA PHE A 171 -3.64 -17.68 -2.85
C PHE A 171 -3.04 -18.04 -4.23
N LEU A 172 -3.86 -18.46 -5.19
CA LEU A 172 -3.41 -18.71 -6.56
C LEU A 172 -2.84 -17.42 -7.19
N ILE A 173 -3.55 -16.30 -7.08
CA ILE A 173 -3.20 -15.01 -7.71
C ILE A 173 -2.02 -14.32 -7.01
N GLU A 174 -1.90 -14.43 -5.67
CA GLU A 174 -0.85 -13.76 -4.89
C GLU A 174 0.41 -14.61 -4.64
N ILE A 175 0.36 -15.93 -4.80
CA ILE A 175 1.51 -16.82 -4.53
C ILE A 175 1.99 -17.56 -5.79
N ALA A 176 1.09 -18.19 -6.54
CA ALA A 176 1.45 -19.07 -7.66
C ALA A 176 1.53 -18.36 -9.02
N VAL A 177 0.79 -17.27 -9.20
CA VAL A 177 0.80 -16.43 -10.42
C VAL A 177 1.99 -15.47 -10.51
N PRO A 178 2.53 -14.83 -9.45
CA PRO A 178 3.64 -13.88 -9.58
C PRO A 178 4.93 -14.41 -10.23
N PRO A 179 5.33 -15.70 -10.08
CA PRO A 179 6.42 -16.27 -10.88
C PRO A 179 6.22 -16.14 -12.40
N LEU A 180 4.98 -16.09 -12.89
CA LEU A 180 4.65 -15.90 -14.30
C LEU A 180 4.95 -14.48 -14.81
N PHE A 181 5.21 -13.50 -13.93
CA PHE A 181 5.68 -12.17 -14.33
C PHE A 181 7.01 -12.26 -15.09
N PHE A 182 7.86 -13.23 -14.73
CA PHE A 182 9.16 -13.50 -15.34
C PHE A 182 9.08 -14.51 -16.50
N ALA A 183 7.88 -14.96 -16.89
CA ALA A 183 7.73 -15.97 -17.95
C ALA A 183 8.08 -15.40 -19.34
N PRO A 184 8.87 -16.11 -20.17
CA PRO A 184 9.21 -15.66 -21.53
C PRO A 184 8.02 -15.74 -22.50
N VAL A 185 6.95 -16.47 -22.14
CA VAL A 185 5.74 -16.60 -22.95
C VAL A 185 4.78 -15.44 -22.69
N ARG A 186 4.59 -14.56 -23.69
CA ARG A 186 3.72 -13.36 -23.62
C ARG A 186 2.35 -13.64 -22.99
N ARG A 187 1.72 -14.77 -23.35
CA ARG A 187 0.37 -15.13 -22.86
C ARG A 187 0.34 -15.38 -21.35
N LEU A 188 1.35 -16.07 -20.79
CA LEU A 188 1.44 -16.31 -19.35
C LEU A 188 1.57 -14.99 -18.57
N ARG A 189 2.37 -14.02 -19.06
CA ARG A 189 2.45 -12.68 -18.45
C ARG A 189 1.13 -11.91 -18.54
N LEU A 190 0.41 -12.01 -19.66
CA LEU A 190 -0.89 -11.36 -19.84
C LEU A 190 -1.97 -12.00 -18.96
N ALA A 191 -1.97 -13.32 -18.80
CA ALA A 191 -2.84 -14.01 -17.84
C ALA A 191 -2.54 -13.55 -16.41
N ALA A 192 -1.26 -13.44 -16.04
CA ALA A 192 -0.83 -12.93 -14.75
C ALA A 192 -1.23 -11.45 -14.51
N PHE A 193 -1.13 -10.61 -15.54
CA PHE A 193 -1.63 -9.24 -15.53
C PHE A 193 -3.14 -9.20 -15.28
N TYR A 194 -3.95 -9.91 -16.06
CA TYR A 194 -5.41 -9.89 -15.90
C TYR A 194 -5.86 -10.48 -14.57
N ALA A 195 -5.19 -11.53 -14.07
CA ALA A 195 -5.45 -12.10 -12.74
C ALA A 195 -5.21 -11.08 -11.62
N GLN A 196 -4.09 -10.35 -11.68
CA GLN A 196 -3.80 -9.26 -10.75
C GLN A 196 -4.81 -8.11 -10.88
N VAL A 197 -5.11 -7.66 -12.10
CA VAL A 197 -6.10 -6.60 -12.34
C VAL A 197 -7.47 -6.97 -11.78
N LEU A 198 -7.93 -8.20 -12.01
CA LEU A 198 -9.19 -8.72 -11.48
C LEU A 198 -9.21 -8.68 -9.94
N LEU A 199 -8.16 -9.20 -9.29
CA LEU A 199 -8.05 -9.16 -7.82
C LEU A 199 -8.04 -7.73 -7.28
N GLN A 200 -7.25 -6.82 -7.85
CA GLN A 200 -7.20 -5.42 -7.41
C GLN A 200 -8.55 -4.71 -7.62
N VAL A 201 -9.27 -4.97 -8.71
CA VAL A 201 -10.61 -4.42 -8.96
C VAL A 201 -11.64 -4.96 -7.97
N LEU A 202 -11.63 -6.27 -7.68
CA LEU A 202 -12.51 -6.86 -6.66
C LEU A 202 -12.25 -6.29 -5.26
N ILE A 203 -10.98 -6.03 -4.91
CA ILE A 203 -10.63 -5.37 -3.64
C ILE A 203 -11.12 -3.92 -3.62
N ILE A 204 -10.97 -3.14 -4.70
CA ILE A 204 -11.51 -1.76 -4.78
C ILE A 204 -13.04 -1.75 -4.63
N ILE A 205 -13.73 -2.68 -5.30
CA ILE A 205 -15.19 -2.79 -5.22
C ILE A 205 -15.62 -3.12 -3.78
N THR A 206 -14.91 -4.03 -3.10
CA THR A 206 -15.30 -4.58 -1.79
C THR A 206 -14.59 -3.96 -0.59
N GLY A 207 -13.80 -2.89 -0.75
CA GLY A 207 -13.11 -2.23 0.37
C GLY A 207 -12.33 -0.95 0.02
N ASN A 208 -12.36 0.05 0.89
CA ASN A 208 -11.76 1.37 0.67
C ASN A 208 -10.27 1.44 1.06
N TYR A 209 -9.42 0.76 0.28
CA TYR A 209 -7.97 0.67 0.51
C TYR A 209 -7.14 1.80 -0.14
N ASN A 210 -7.65 3.05 -0.12
CA ASN A 210 -6.91 4.24 -0.57
C ASN A 210 -6.41 4.07 -2.05
N PHE A 211 -5.29 4.67 -2.43
CA PHE A 211 -4.60 4.48 -3.71
C PHE A 211 -3.80 3.16 -3.82
N PHE A 212 -3.81 2.26 -2.82
CA PHE A 212 -2.89 1.11 -2.84
C PHE A 212 -3.16 0.17 -4.02
N ASN A 213 -4.42 -0.18 -4.27
CA ASN A 213 -4.78 -1.02 -5.42
C ASN A 213 -4.49 -0.32 -6.76
N LEU A 214 -4.68 1.00 -6.83
CA LEU A 214 -4.35 1.80 -8.02
C LEU A 214 -2.85 1.80 -8.30
N LEU A 215 -2.01 1.88 -7.25
CA LEU A 215 -0.56 1.77 -7.39
C LEU A 215 -0.15 0.37 -7.87
N THR A 216 -0.76 -0.70 -7.34
CA THR A 216 -0.55 -2.07 -7.83
C THR A 216 -0.97 -2.20 -9.30
N LEU A 217 -2.14 -1.67 -9.69
CA LEU A 217 -2.60 -1.67 -11.08
C LEU A 217 -1.60 -0.96 -12.00
N VAL A 218 -1.13 0.24 -11.62
CA VAL A 218 -0.10 0.97 -12.37
C VAL A 218 1.19 0.15 -12.50
N LEU A 219 1.68 -0.46 -11.42
CA LEU A 219 2.89 -1.31 -11.45
C LEU A 219 2.70 -2.56 -12.34
N THR A 220 1.52 -3.19 -12.33
CA THR A 220 1.25 -4.36 -13.19
C THR A 220 1.26 -4.03 -14.68
N THR A 221 1.10 -2.76 -15.09
CA THR A 221 1.23 -2.38 -16.52
C THR A 221 2.60 -2.70 -17.11
N ALA A 222 3.65 -2.85 -16.29
CA ALA A 222 4.97 -3.31 -16.74
C ALA A 222 4.99 -4.74 -17.31
N LEU A 223 3.93 -5.53 -17.10
CA LEU A 223 3.75 -6.86 -17.72
C LEU A 223 3.29 -6.78 -19.18
N LEU A 224 2.69 -5.66 -19.58
CA LEU A 224 2.22 -5.39 -20.94
C LEU A 224 3.41 -5.12 -21.86
N ASP A 225 3.28 -5.46 -23.14
CA ASP A 225 4.22 -5.08 -24.19
C ASP A 225 3.65 -3.96 -25.06
N ASP A 226 4.51 -3.29 -25.83
CA ASP A 226 4.13 -2.15 -26.69
C ASP A 226 2.94 -2.47 -27.62
N LYS A 227 2.83 -3.73 -28.07
CA LYS A 227 1.75 -4.26 -28.93
C LYS A 227 0.42 -4.49 -28.19
N HIS A 228 0.33 -4.12 -26.92
CA HIS A 228 -0.88 -4.13 -26.10
C HIS A 228 -1.24 -2.72 -25.63
N LEU A 229 -0.23 -1.86 -25.39
CA LEU A 229 -0.41 -0.45 -25.06
C LEU A 229 -0.70 0.42 -26.30
N ALA A 230 -0.06 0.13 -27.43
CA ALA A 230 -0.37 0.77 -28.69
C ALA A 230 -1.68 0.21 -29.25
N ALA A 231 -2.72 1.05 -29.25
CA ALA A 231 -3.97 0.81 -29.96
C ALA A 231 -3.78 0.98 -31.49
N GLU A 232 -2.80 0.29 -32.07
CA GLU A 232 -2.61 0.24 -33.51
C GLU A 232 -3.84 -0.40 -34.16
N SER A 233 -4.51 0.39 -34.99
CA SER A 233 -5.59 -0.06 -35.86
C SER A 233 -5.16 -1.31 -36.63
N SER A 234 -5.72 -2.47 -36.28
CA SER A 234 -5.41 -3.79 -36.85
C SER A 234 -5.97 -3.95 -38.27
N ASN A 235 -5.55 -3.05 -39.15
CA ASN A 235 -5.97 -2.97 -40.55
C ASN A 235 -4.77 -3.08 -41.52
N SER A 236 -3.55 -3.17 -40.98
CA SER A 236 -2.40 -3.71 -41.73
C SER A 236 -2.68 -5.18 -42.02
N ARG A 237 -3.06 -5.49 -43.28
CA ARG A 237 -3.30 -6.86 -43.74
C ARG A 237 -2.01 -7.67 -43.57
N ARG A 238 -1.92 -8.42 -42.47
CA ARG A 238 -0.81 -9.31 -42.15
C ARG A 238 -0.72 -10.40 -43.23
N LYS A 239 0.07 -10.13 -44.28
CA LYS A 239 0.45 -11.12 -45.30
C LYS A 239 0.92 -12.37 -44.55
N LYS A 240 0.22 -13.49 -44.72
CA LYS A 240 0.64 -14.79 -44.17
C LYS A 240 1.90 -15.22 -44.91
N THR A 241 3.06 -14.76 -44.47
CA THR A 241 4.32 -15.38 -44.83
C THR A 241 4.29 -16.83 -44.32
N PRO A 242 4.73 -17.82 -45.11
CA PRO A 242 4.77 -19.20 -44.66
C PRO A 242 5.64 -19.28 -43.40
N ALA A 243 5.14 -19.93 -42.36
CA ALA A 243 5.88 -20.08 -41.11
C ALA A 243 7.06 -21.02 -41.36
N SER A 244 8.28 -20.49 -41.36
CA SER A 244 9.49 -21.31 -41.44
C SER A 244 9.51 -22.31 -40.29
N TRP A 245 9.85 -23.57 -40.56
CA TRP A 245 9.73 -24.69 -39.61
C TRP A 245 10.23 -24.39 -38.17
N PRO A 246 11.37 -23.71 -37.93
CA PRO A 246 11.79 -23.33 -36.57
C PRO A 246 10.82 -22.40 -35.83
N LYS A 247 10.07 -21.54 -36.54
CA LYS A 247 9.04 -20.65 -35.95
C LYS A 247 7.75 -21.41 -35.63
N ALA A 248 7.42 -22.44 -36.41
CA ALA A 248 6.31 -23.34 -36.11
C ALA A 248 6.65 -24.21 -34.88
N LEU A 249 7.86 -24.77 -34.83
CA LEU A 249 8.37 -25.53 -33.69
C LEU A 249 8.40 -24.68 -32.40
N LEU A 250 8.94 -23.46 -32.45
CA LEU A 250 8.96 -22.56 -31.29
C LEU A 250 7.55 -22.16 -30.83
N ALA A 251 6.59 -21.99 -31.75
CA ALA A 251 5.20 -21.72 -31.40
C ALA A 251 4.51 -22.93 -30.75
N LEU A 252 4.81 -24.15 -31.22
CA LEU A 252 4.32 -25.40 -30.62
C LEU A 252 4.92 -25.60 -29.21
N LEU A 253 6.23 -25.41 -29.04
CA LEU A 253 6.89 -25.49 -27.73
C LEU A 253 6.35 -24.45 -26.75
N ALA A 254 6.09 -23.22 -27.19
CA ALA A 254 5.47 -22.19 -26.36
C ALA A 254 4.03 -22.53 -25.96
N LEU A 255 3.26 -23.18 -26.85
CA LEU A 255 1.90 -23.66 -26.55
C LEU A 255 1.91 -24.85 -25.59
N LEU A 256 2.83 -25.80 -25.76
CA LEU A 256 3.00 -26.94 -24.86
C LEU A 256 3.42 -26.46 -23.46
N LEU A 257 4.33 -25.48 -23.36
CA LEU A 257 4.72 -24.86 -22.10
C LEU A 257 3.54 -24.11 -21.45
N GLU A 258 2.76 -23.37 -22.23
CA GLU A 258 1.55 -22.70 -21.75
C GLU A 258 0.52 -23.69 -21.18
N LEU A 259 0.19 -24.75 -21.92
CA LEU A 259 -0.72 -25.81 -21.48
C LEU A 259 -0.19 -26.57 -20.25
N THR A 260 1.12 -26.84 -20.20
CA THR A 260 1.78 -27.48 -19.05
C THR A 260 1.67 -26.60 -17.80
N VAL A 261 1.91 -25.30 -17.93
CA VAL A 261 1.81 -24.35 -16.81
C VAL A 261 0.37 -24.25 -16.29
N TYR A 262 -0.63 -24.09 -17.16
CA TYR A 262 -2.02 -24.06 -16.71
C TYR A 262 -2.47 -25.41 -16.12
N GLY A 263 -2.03 -26.53 -16.69
CA GLY A 263 -2.30 -27.88 -16.17
C GLY A 263 -1.70 -28.11 -14.78
N LEU A 264 -0.45 -27.71 -14.56
CA LEU A 264 0.21 -27.77 -13.25
C LEU A 264 -0.44 -26.85 -12.22
N LEU A 265 -0.87 -25.65 -12.62
CA LEU A 265 -1.61 -24.74 -11.74
C LEU A 265 -2.99 -25.30 -11.36
N ALA A 266 -3.74 -25.86 -12.32
CA ALA A 266 -5.03 -26.48 -12.06
C ALA A 266 -4.89 -27.72 -11.16
N TYR A 267 -3.99 -28.64 -11.51
CA TYR A 267 -3.69 -29.83 -10.70
C TYR A 267 -3.24 -29.46 -9.28
N GLY A 268 -2.29 -28.53 -9.16
CA GLY A 268 -1.80 -28.04 -7.87
C GLY A 268 -2.91 -27.38 -7.04
N THR A 269 -3.83 -26.65 -7.66
CA THR A 269 -4.96 -26.04 -6.96
C THR A 269 -5.91 -27.11 -6.42
N VAL A 270 -6.29 -28.10 -7.23
CA VAL A 270 -7.14 -29.21 -6.78
C VAL A 270 -6.45 -30.03 -5.68
N HIS A 271 -5.17 -30.34 -5.84
CA HIS A 271 -4.40 -31.17 -4.93
C HIS A 271 -4.11 -30.50 -3.59
N TYR A 272 -3.64 -29.25 -3.57
CA TYR A 272 -3.25 -28.55 -2.33
C TYR A 272 -4.44 -27.97 -1.54
N PHE A 273 -5.57 -27.69 -2.20
CA PHE A 273 -6.78 -27.16 -1.57
C PHE A 273 -7.94 -28.15 -1.51
N GLY A 274 -7.71 -29.43 -1.85
CA GLY A 274 -8.66 -30.52 -1.69
C GLY A 274 -10.03 -30.20 -2.29
N LEU A 275 -10.03 -29.81 -3.57
CA LEU A 275 -11.25 -29.36 -4.26
C LEU A 275 -12.14 -30.56 -4.61
N GLU A 276 -13.18 -30.73 -3.80
CA GLU A 276 -14.18 -31.79 -3.90
C GLU A 276 -15.51 -31.14 -4.31
N VAL A 277 -16.10 -31.54 -5.44
CA VAL A 277 -17.36 -30.98 -5.95
C VAL A 277 -18.52 -31.86 -5.51
N ASP A 278 -19.42 -31.29 -4.70
CA ASP A 278 -20.71 -31.89 -4.38
C ASP A 278 -21.72 -31.48 -5.46
N TRP A 279 -22.17 -32.46 -6.25
CA TRP A 279 -23.12 -32.28 -7.34
C TRP A 279 -24.59 -32.29 -6.89
N GLU A 280 -24.89 -32.76 -5.67
CA GLU A 280 -26.24 -32.74 -5.10
C GLU A 280 -26.55 -31.37 -4.49
N GLN A 281 -25.57 -30.78 -3.82
CA GLN A 281 -25.66 -29.45 -3.18
C GLN A 281 -25.20 -28.30 -4.10
N TYR A 282 -24.70 -28.59 -5.31
CA TYR A 282 -24.03 -27.65 -6.21
C TYR A 282 -22.93 -26.81 -5.49
N ALA A 283 -22.17 -27.46 -4.62
CA ALA A 283 -21.25 -26.82 -3.69
C ALA A 283 -19.80 -27.32 -3.86
N VAL A 284 -18.84 -26.42 -3.64
CA VAL A 284 -17.41 -26.76 -3.69
C VAL A 284 -16.84 -26.88 -2.28
N HIS A 285 -16.46 -28.09 -1.89
CA HIS A 285 -15.73 -28.34 -0.66
C HIS A 285 -14.22 -28.15 -0.92
N SER A 286 -13.55 -27.52 0.04
CA SER A 286 -12.12 -27.17 -0.06
C SER A 286 -11.47 -27.08 1.31
N ARG A 287 -10.28 -27.65 1.46
CA ARG A 287 -9.51 -27.79 2.71
C ARG A 287 -8.02 -27.84 2.37
N THR A 288 -7.13 -27.22 3.14
CA THR A 288 -5.69 -27.39 2.87
C THR A 288 -5.30 -28.84 3.12
N THR A 289 -4.78 -29.54 2.10
CA THR A 289 -4.29 -30.92 2.25
C THR A 289 -2.90 -30.98 2.89
N PHE A 290 -2.23 -29.82 2.98
CA PHE A 290 -0.94 -29.63 3.62
C PHE A 290 -1.08 -29.02 5.03
N THR A 291 -0.10 -29.34 5.88
CA THR A 291 0.09 -28.78 7.24
C THR A 291 0.95 -27.51 7.22
N PHE A 292 0.91 -26.74 8.31
CA PHE A 292 1.79 -25.59 8.50
C PHE A 292 3.29 -25.97 8.43
N HIS A 293 3.67 -27.17 8.89
CA HIS A 293 5.06 -27.64 8.80
C HIS A 293 5.49 -27.85 7.34
N GLN A 294 4.67 -28.53 6.54
CA GLN A 294 4.93 -28.73 5.11
C GLN A 294 4.98 -27.41 4.35
N PHE A 295 4.09 -26.46 4.66
CA PHE A 295 4.14 -25.11 4.08
C PHE A 295 5.43 -24.36 4.45
N SER A 296 5.88 -24.46 5.72
CA SER A 296 7.16 -23.87 6.14
C SER A 296 8.35 -24.51 5.44
N GLN A 297 8.37 -25.84 5.27
CA GLN A 297 9.41 -26.54 4.50
C GLN A 297 9.40 -26.13 3.02
N TRP A 298 8.22 -26.03 2.40
CA TRP A 298 8.07 -25.54 1.03
C TRP A 298 8.61 -24.11 0.88
N LEU A 299 8.30 -23.21 1.81
CA LEU A 299 8.81 -21.84 1.79
C LEU A 299 10.36 -21.81 1.86
N LYS A 300 10.97 -22.63 2.74
CA LYS A 300 12.45 -22.81 2.79
C LYS A 300 13.05 -23.28 1.47
N MET A 301 12.35 -24.15 0.74
CA MET A 301 12.81 -24.64 -0.57
C MET A 301 12.64 -23.60 -1.69
N VAL A 302 11.60 -22.75 -1.63
CA VAL A 302 11.23 -21.85 -2.74
C VAL A 302 11.85 -20.44 -2.62
N THR A 303 12.02 -19.89 -1.41
CA THR A 303 12.46 -18.49 -1.21
C THR A 303 13.83 -18.17 -1.83
N LEU A 304 14.80 -19.10 -1.81
CA LEU A 304 16.11 -18.85 -2.42
C LEU A 304 16.11 -19.01 -3.96
N PRO A 305 15.52 -20.07 -4.55
CA PRO A 305 15.33 -20.16 -6.00
C PRO A 305 14.56 -18.99 -6.63
N THR A 306 13.54 -18.42 -5.96
CA THR A 306 12.82 -17.26 -6.51
C THR A 306 13.66 -15.98 -6.51
N MET A 307 14.56 -15.78 -5.54
CA MET A 307 15.57 -14.71 -5.60
C MET A 307 16.50 -14.89 -6.80
N TRP A 308 16.94 -16.12 -7.07
CA TRP A 308 17.77 -16.43 -8.25
C TRP A 308 17.04 -16.26 -9.58
N LEU A 309 15.75 -16.62 -9.66
CA LEU A 309 14.91 -16.36 -10.83
C LEU A 309 14.80 -14.86 -11.13
N GLY A 310 14.55 -14.04 -10.10
CA GLY A 310 14.53 -12.59 -10.23
C GLY A 310 15.89 -12.02 -10.66
N GLY A 311 16.98 -12.52 -10.08
CA GLY A 311 18.35 -12.12 -10.44
C GLY A 311 18.73 -12.48 -11.88
N ALA A 312 18.35 -13.67 -12.34
CA ALA A 312 18.57 -14.12 -13.72
C ALA A 312 17.75 -13.29 -14.72
N SER A 313 16.49 -12.99 -14.40
CA SER A 313 15.64 -12.12 -15.24
C SER A 313 16.17 -10.68 -15.31
N LEU A 314 16.70 -10.15 -14.20
CA LEU A 314 17.33 -8.84 -14.15
C LEU A 314 18.62 -8.80 -14.98
N ALA A 315 19.49 -9.81 -14.82
CA ALA A 315 20.70 -9.94 -15.64
C ALA A 315 20.37 -10.03 -17.14
N TRP A 316 19.31 -10.77 -17.51
CA TRP A 316 18.85 -10.86 -18.90
C TRP A 316 18.42 -9.51 -19.48
N GLU A 317 17.58 -8.74 -18.78
CA GLU A 317 17.17 -7.43 -19.30
C GLU A 317 18.30 -6.38 -19.29
N VAL A 318 19.25 -6.44 -18.35
CA VAL A 318 20.46 -5.60 -18.38
C VAL A 318 21.33 -5.95 -19.60
N LEU A 319 21.55 -7.24 -19.88
CA LEU A 319 22.26 -7.71 -21.07
C LEU A 319 21.53 -7.33 -22.37
N ALA A 320 20.20 -7.47 -22.41
CA ALA A 320 19.38 -7.08 -23.55
C ALA A 320 19.38 -5.55 -23.77
N ALA A 321 19.40 -4.75 -22.70
CA ALA A 321 19.54 -3.29 -22.77
C ALA A 321 20.95 -2.87 -23.25
N PHE A 322 22.01 -3.54 -22.78
CA PHE A 322 23.37 -3.34 -23.27
C PHE A 322 23.50 -3.72 -24.76
N TRP A 323 22.88 -4.81 -25.19
CA TRP A 323 22.82 -5.18 -26.61
C TRP A 323 22.03 -4.17 -27.45
N ARG A 324 20.90 -3.65 -26.95
CA ARG A 324 20.17 -2.55 -27.62
C ARG A 324 21.06 -1.30 -27.74
N TRP A 325 21.89 -1.00 -26.73
CA TRP A 325 22.82 0.13 -26.74
C TRP A 325 23.98 -0.01 -27.75
N THR A 326 24.53 -1.21 -27.98
CA THR A 326 25.58 -1.38 -28.99
C THR A 326 25.10 -1.09 -30.42
N GLN A 327 23.80 -1.26 -30.69
CA GLN A 327 23.15 -0.98 -31.98
C GLN A 327 22.82 0.51 -32.21
N VAL A 328 22.99 1.39 -31.21
CA VAL A 328 22.66 2.83 -31.33
C VAL A 328 23.68 3.54 -32.24
N ARG A 329 23.17 4.14 -33.33
CA ARG A 329 23.97 4.92 -34.29
C ARG A 329 24.12 6.38 -33.87
N GLY A 330 25.32 6.94 -34.07
CA GLY A 330 25.67 8.35 -33.81
C GLY A 330 26.17 8.59 -32.38
N TRP A 331 27.31 9.27 -32.24
CA TRP A 331 28.05 9.35 -30.97
C TRP A 331 27.26 10.03 -29.84
N LEU A 332 26.63 11.18 -30.11
CA LEU A 332 25.79 11.90 -29.13
C LEU A 332 24.63 11.04 -28.61
N ARG A 333 23.96 10.29 -29.50
CA ARG A 333 22.86 9.38 -29.12
C ARG A 333 23.37 8.18 -28.32
N LYS A 334 24.53 7.62 -28.70
CA LYS A 334 25.17 6.53 -27.97
C LYS A 334 25.65 6.96 -26.57
N LEU A 335 26.12 8.20 -26.42
CA LEU A 335 26.47 8.80 -25.13
C LEU A 335 25.21 9.05 -24.27
N TYR A 336 24.17 9.69 -24.82
CA TYR A 336 22.91 9.93 -24.11
C TYR A 336 22.27 8.62 -23.61
N THR A 337 22.18 7.61 -24.48
CA THR A 337 21.66 6.28 -24.11
C THR A 337 22.60 5.50 -23.18
N ALA A 338 23.92 5.75 -23.18
CA ALA A 338 24.82 5.19 -22.17
C ALA A 338 24.55 5.78 -20.77
N VAL A 339 24.36 7.10 -20.68
CA VAL A 339 24.00 7.77 -19.42
C VAL A 339 22.63 7.28 -18.94
N GLN A 340 21.64 7.17 -19.83
CA GLN A 340 20.33 6.61 -19.51
C GLN A 340 20.43 5.17 -18.99
N LEU A 341 21.16 4.29 -19.70
CA LEU A 341 21.37 2.90 -19.30
C LEU A 341 22.10 2.79 -17.95
N SER A 342 23.10 3.63 -17.71
CA SER A 342 23.83 3.68 -16.45
C SER A 342 22.94 4.09 -15.28
N VAL A 343 22.19 5.19 -15.42
CA VAL A 343 21.30 5.71 -14.35
C VAL A 343 20.16 4.73 -14.05
N PHE A 344 19.40 4.31 -15.07
CA PHE A 344 18.27 3.41 -14.85
C PHE A 344 18.71 2.00 -14.48
N GLY A 345 19.77 1.46 -15.10
CA GLY A 345 20.32 0.15 -14.76
C GLY A 345 20.82 0.09 -13.31
N THR A 346 21.59 1.09 -12.87
CA THR A 346 22.05 1.20 -11.47
C THR A 346 20.85 1.32 -10.51
N ALA A 347 19.85 2.13 -10.84
CA ALA A 347 18.65 2.27 -10.02
C ALA A 347 17.85 0.95 -9.92
N THR A 348 17.67 0.21 -11.02
CA THR A 348 16.98 -1.09 -11.01
C THR A 348 17.75 -2.14 -10.21
N VAL A 349 19.09 -2.23 -10.36
CA VAL A 349 19.93 -3.15 -9.58
C VAL A 349 19.90 -2.79 -8.08
N ALA A 350 20.00 -1.51 -7.73
CA ALA A 350 19.91 -1.06 -6.34
C ALA A 350 18.53 -1.39 -5.73
N MET A 351 17.43 -1.09 -6.44
CA MET A 351 16.08 -1.42 -5.99
C MET A 351 15.86 -2.93 -5.82
N PHE A 352 16.41 -3.75 -6.70
CA PHE A 352 16.37 -5.21 -6.56
C PHE A 352 17.13 -5.68 -5.30
N LEU A 353 18.39 -5.25 -5.13
CA LEU A 353 19.22 -5.62 -3.96
C LEU A 353 18.58 -5.18 -2.64
N VAL A 354 18.03 -3.96 -2.58
CA VAL A 354 17.29 -3.44 -1.42
C VAL A 354 16.01 -4.25 -1.17
N SER A 355 15.35 -4.77 -2.21
CA SER A 355 14.13 -5.58 -2.08
C SER A 355 14.38 -7.02 -1.61
N LEU A 356 15.57 -7.58 -1.82
CA LEU A 356 15.92 -8.93 -1.33
C LEU A 356 15.82 -9.03 0.20
N VAL A 357 16.19 -7.97 0.91
CA VAL A 357 16.19 -7.94 2.39
C VAL A 357 14.77 -8.14 2.97
N PRO A 358 13.75 -7.30 2.68
CA PRO A 358 12.39 -7.52 3.17
C PRO A 358 11.70 -8.75 2.57
N TYR A 359 12.09 -9.22 1.37
CA TYR A 359 11.61 -10.49 0.83
C TYR A 359 12.10 -11.68 1.66
N SER A 360 13.37 -11.66 2.10
CA SER A 360 13.96 -12.71 2.95
C SER A 360 13.33 -12.83 4.34
N TYR A 361 12.59 -11.82 4.82
CA TYR A 361 11.90 -11.89 6.13
C TYR A 361 10.82 -13.00 6.19
N MET A 362 10.42 -13.55 5.03
CA MET A 362 9.56 -14.74 4.96
C MET A 362 10.25 -16.00 5.52
N GLU A 363 11.57 -16.08 5.47
CA GLU A 363 12.34 -17.27 5.84
C GLU A 363 13.69 -16.91 6.49
N PRO A 364 13.80 -16.97 7.84
CA PRO A 364 14.95 -16.43 8.58
C PRO A 364 16.31 -17.01 8.17
N SER A 365 16.37 -18.27 7.72
CA SER A 365 17.63 -18.91 7.33
C SER A 365 18.22 -18.32 6.04
N THR A 366 17.40 -17.87 5.09
CA THR A 366 17.87 -17.12 3.91
C THR A 366 18.20 -15.67 4.25
N HIS A 367 17.45 -15.04 5.15
CA HIS A 367 17.78 -13.69 5.65
C HIS A 367 19.22 -13.62 6.20
N GLY A 368 19.63 -14.61 7.01
CA GLY A 368 21.00 -14.73 7.53
C GLY A 368 22.06 -15.15 6.49
N ARG A 369 21.65 -15.65 5.31
CA ARG A 369 22.55 -16.05 4.20
C ARG A 369 22.69 -14.97 3.11
N LEU A 370 21.91 -13.89 3.17
CA LEU A 370 22.03 -12.76 2.23
C LEU A 370 23.40 -12.07 2.36
N TRP A 371 23.88 -11.55 1.23
CA TRP A 371 25.13 -10.78 1.17
C TRP A 371 25.06 -9.54 2.08
N THR A 372 26.12 -9.34 2.89
CA THR A 372 26.20 -8.24 3.86
C THR A 372 26.07 -6.85 3.23
N GLY A 373 26.53 -6.69 1.98
CA GLY A 373 26.36 -5.44 1.22
C GLY A 373 24.89 -5.09 0.94
N ALA A 374 24.01 -6.09 0.76
CA ALA A 374 22.58 -5.86 0.57
C ALA A 374 21.91 -5.37 1.88
N HIS A 375 22.28 -5.94 3.03
CA HIS A 375 21.81 -5.46 4.34
C HIS A 375 22.27 -4.03 4.64
N HIS A 376 23.54 -3.70 4.32
CA HIS A 376 24.06 -2.34 4.48
C HIS A 376 23.36 -1.34 3.54
N LEU A 377 23.16 -1.71 2.27
CA LEU A 377 22.45 -0.87 1.30
C LEU A 377 20.97 -0.65 1.71
N PHE A 378 20.28 -1.70 2.18
CA PHE A 378 18.94 -1.58 2.74
C PHE A 378 18.90 -0.64 3.94
N GLY A 379 19.77 -0.83 4.93
CA GLY A 379 19.84 0.02 6.13
C GLY A 379 20.11 1.49 5.81
N ALA A 380 20.91 1.78 4.79
CA ALA A 380 21.16 3.14 4.32
C ALA A 380 19.90 3.83 3.75
N VAL A 381 18.97 3.07 3.13
CA VAL A 381 17.74 3.60 2.51
C VAL A 381 16.44 3.25 3.25
N GLU A 382 16.52 2.55 4.39
CA GLU A 382 15.36 2.12 5.19
C GLU A 382 14.44 3.32 5.54
N HIS A 383 15.05 4.46 5.89
CA HIS A 383 14.36 5.72 6.20
C HIS A 383 13.60 6.35 5.01
N LEU A 384 13.89 5.94 3.77
CA LEU A 384 13.17 6.35 2.56
C LEU A 384 12.02 5.38 2.22
N HIS A 385 11.90 4.24 2.93
CA HIS A 385 10.88 3.22 2.71
C HIS A 385 10.77 2.72 1.26
N LEU A 386 11.90 2.66 0.52
CA LEU A 386 11.93 2.23 -0.88
C LEU A 386 11.53 0.75 -1.09
N ALA A 387 11.86 -0.12 -0.13
CA ALA A 387 11.32 -1.47 -0.03
C ALA A 387 10.96 -1.75 1.44
N ASN A 388 9.86 -2.49 1.66
CA ASN A 388 9.36 -2.81 2.99
C ASN A 388 8.75 -4.22 2.97
N SER A 389 8.81 -4.97 4.07
CA SER A 389 8.03 -6.20 4.18
C SER A 389 6.57 -5.85 4.48
N TYR A 390 5.65 -6.08 3.53
CA TYR A 390 4.24 -5.84 3.79
C TYR A 390 3.68 -6.82 4.83
N GLY A 391 2.67 -6.40 5.59
CA GLY A 391 2.18 -7.21 6.71
C GLY A 391 1.13 -6.59 7.63
N LEU A 392 0.51 -5.48 7.23
CA LEU A 392 -0.39 -4.70 8.10
C LEU A 392 -1.63 -5.51 8.57
N PHE A 393 -1.98 -6.57 7.84
CA PHE A 393 -3.15 -7.42 8.10
C PHE A 393 -2.80 -8.93 8.19
N ARG A 394 -1.61 -9.29 8.72
CA ARG A 394 -1.14 -10.70 8.85
C ARG A 394 -2.01 -11.61 9.74
N ARG A 395 -2.99 -11.07 10.46
CA ARG A 395 -3.95 -11.83 11.27
C ARG A 395 -5.34 -11.23 11.07
N MET A 396 -6.35 -12.10 11.03
CA MET A 396 -7.74 -11.67 11.02
C MET A 396 -8.07 -10.97 12.35
N THR A 397 -8.68 -9.79 12.27
CA THR A 397 -9.16 -9.01 13.41
C THR A 397 -10.68 -8.99 13.44
N GLY A 398 -11.30 -8.64 14.57
CA GLY A 398 -12.76 -8.63 14.69
C GLY A 398 -13.44 -10.01 14.63
N LEU A 399 -12.72 -11.10 14.95
CA LEU A 399 -13.31 -12.43 15.08
C LEU A 399 -14.39 -12.42 16.17
N GLY A 400 -15.63 -12.72 15.78
CA GLY A 400 -16.79 -12.58 16.66
C GLY A 400 -17.23 -11.12 16.88
N GLY A 401 -17.10 -10.27 15.86
CA GLY A 401 -17.61 -8.89 15.82
C GLY A 401 -16.52 -7.86 15.62
N ARG A 402 -16.71 -6.97 14.64
CA ARG A 402 -15.85 -5.82 14.32
C ARG A 402 -15.86 -4.83 15.49
N PRO A 403 -14.74 -4.58 16.19
CA PRO A 403 -14.71 -3.55 17.22
C PRO A 403 -14.74 -2.16 16.58
N GLU A 404 -15.55 -1.26 17.12
CA GLU A 404 -15.62 0.16 16.74
C GLU A 404 -15.68 1.03 17.99
N VAL A 405 -15.00 2.17 17.94
CA VAL A 405 -15.10 3.22 18.96
C VAL A 405 -16.10 4.26 18.49
N VAL A 406 -17.06 4.56 19.35
CA VAL A 406 -18.03 5.64 19.20
C VAL A 406 -17.61 6.75 20.17
N LEU A 407 -17.47 7.98 19.66
CA LEU A 407 -17.27 9.16 20.49
C LEU A 407 -18.63 9.75 20.84
N GLU A 408 -18.78 10.21 22.08
CA GLU A 408 -20.01 10.82 22.57
C GLU A 408 -19.67 12.13 23.29
N GLY A 409 -20.41 13.19 22.99
CA GLY A 409 -20.34 14.47 23.70
C GLY A 409 -21.56 14.68 24.59
N SER A 410 -21.42 15.53 25.60
CA SER A 410 -22.52 15.95 26.48
C SER A 410 -22.29 17.36 27.01
N TYR A 411 -23.37 18.08 27.33
CA TYR A 411 -23.31 19.37 28.03
C TYR A 411 -23.47 19.21 29.56
N ASP A 412 -24.16 18.16 30.02
CA ASP A 412 -24.59 17.94 31.40
C ASP A 412 -23.98 16.68 32.06
N GLY A 413 -23.35 15.80 31.28
CA GLY A 413 -22.79 14.52 31.72
C GLY A 413 -23.82 13.37 31.79
N HIS A 414 -25.09 13.64 31.48
CA HIS A 414 -26.20 12.69 31.58
C HIS A 414 -26.80 12.36 30.21
N HIS A 415 -27.03 13.37 29.37
CA HIS A 415 -27.51 13.21 28.00
C HIS A 415 -26.33 13.20 27.04
N TRP A 416 -26.10 12.06 26.40
CA TRP A 416 -24.95 11.81 25.53
C TRP A 416 -25.38 11.71 24.06
N THR A 417 -24.73 12.48 23.19
CA THR A 417 -25.00 12.48 21.75
C THR A 417 -23.79 11.94 21.00
N GLU A 418 -24.01 10.93 20.14
CA GLU A 418 -22.96 10.32 19.32
C GLU A 418 -22.39 11.31 18.29
N ILE A 419 -21.06 11.33 18.21
CA ILE A 419 -20.30 12.10 17.23
C ILE A 419 -20.07 11.19 16.02
N GLU A 420 -21.00 11.27 15.07
CA GLU A 420 -20.95 10.55 13.80
C GLU A 420 -19.75 10.99 12.94
N PHE A 421 -19.13 10.02 12.26
CA PHE A 421 -17.97 10.23 11.38
C PHE A 421 -18.39 10.22 9.90
N MET A 422 -17.59 10.86 9.04
CA MET A 422 -17.84 10.85 7.59
C MET A 422 -17.79 9.45 6.97
N TYR A 423 -16.86 8.55 7.34
CA TYR A 423 -16.59 7.36 6.52
C TYR A 423 -16.56 6.01 7.27
N LYS A 424 -16.13 5.94 8.54
CA LYS A 424 -16.24 4.69 9.33
C LYS A 424 -17.70 4.34 9.67
N PRO A 425 -18.00 3.07 10.01
CA PRO A 425 -19.28 2.69 10.60
C PRO A 425 -19.59 3.44 11.89
N GLY A 426 -20.87 3.72 12.11
CA GLY A 426 -21.44 4.49 13.20
C GLY A 426 -22.94 4.25 13.23
N ASN A 427 -23.72 5.17 12.65
CA ASN A 427 -25.16 4.99 12.44
C ASN A 427 -25.49 3.62 11.78
N VAL A 428 -26.31 2.81 12.44
CA VAL A 428 -26.65 1.45 12.00
C VAL A 428 -27.48 1.38 10.71
N SER A 429 -28.23 2.45 10.39
CA SER A 429 -29.03 2.57 9.18
C SER A 429 -28.24 3.10 7.97
N ARG A 430 -26.97 3.46 8.15
CA ARG A 430 -26.16 4.06 7.09
C ARG A 430 -25.35 3.01 6.32
N PRO A 431 -25.45 2.96 4.96
CA PRO A 431 -24.59 2.10 4.16
C PRO A 431 -23.11 2.50 4.29
N PRO A 432 -22.16 1.56 4.22
CA PRO A 432 -20.74 1.88 4.13
C PRO A 432 -20.46 2.66 2.83
N PRO A 433 -19.76 3.80 2.84
CA PRO A 433 -19.57 4.61 1.63
C PRO A 433 -18.52 4.04 0.66
N LEU A 434 -18.58 4.44 -0.61
CA LEU A 434 -17.47 4.30 -1.54
C LEU A 434 -16.61 5.58 -1.48
N VAL A 435 -15.34 5.41 -1.13
CA VAL A 435 -14.44 6.49 -0.68
C VAL A 435 -13.10 6.45 -1.40
N ALA A 436 -12.59 5.26 -1.75
CA ALA A 436 -11.42 5.13 -2.61
C ALA A 436 -11.62 5.96 -3.90
N PRO A 437 -10.61 6.73 -4.36
CA PRO A 437 -9.20 6.70 -3.96
C PRO A 437 -8.82 7.59 -2.75
N HIS A 438 -9.77 8.26 -2.09
CA HIS A 438 -9.47 9.06 -0.89
C HIS A 438 -9.02 8.17 0.29
N GLN A 439 -8.23 8.74 1.20
CA GLN A 439 -7.84 8.12 2.47
C GLN A 439 -8.39 8.94 3.65
N PRO A 440 -9.51 8.52 4.25
CA PRO A 440 -9.95 9.04 5.54
C PRO A 440 -8.98 8.63 6.64
N ARG A 441 -7.95 9.45 6.87
CA ARG A 441 -6.86 9.11 7.79
C ARG A 441 -7.34 8.98 9.23
N LEU A 442 -8.30 9.79 9.65
CA LEU A 442 -8.84 9.74 11.01
C LEU A 442 -9.71 8.49 11.22
N ASP A 443 -10.64 8.20 10.32
CA ASP A 443 -11.48 7.00 10.35
C ASP A 443 -10.64 5.70 10.34
N TRP A 444 -9.59 5.65 9.51
CA TRP A 444 -8.62 4.55 9.52
C TRP A 444 -7.88 4.42 10.86
N GLN A 445 -7.48 5.53 11.50
CA GLN A 445 -6.86 5.50 12.83
C GLN A 445 -7.86 5.10 13.93
N MET A 446 -9.13 5.51 13.84
CA MET A 446 -10.20 5.07 14.75
C MET A 446 -10.40 3.55 14.72
N TRP A 447 -10.36 2.93 13.53
CA TRP A 447 -10.38 1.46 13.42
C TRP A 447 -9.20 0.80 14.12
N PHE A 448 -7.97 1.32 13.95
CA PHE A 448 -6.80 0.81 14.69
C PHE A 448 -6.92 1.00 16.21
N ALA A 449 -7.47 2.12 16.67
CA ALA A 449 -7.68 2.39 18.09
C ALA A 449 -8.66 1.39 18.74
N ALA A 450 -9.70 0.98 18.00
CA ALA A 450 -10.69 0.00 18.47
C ALA A 450 -10.12 -1.42 18.70
N LEU A 451 -8.93 -1.74 18.16
CA LEU A 451 -8.28 -3.05 18.32
C LEU A 451 -7.57 -3.24 19.67
N GLY A 452 -7.53 -2.22 20.54
CA GLY A 452 -6.84 -2.28 21.84
C GLY A 452 -7.45 -1.34 22.88
N PRO A 453 -6.75 -1.08 24.00
CA PRO A 453 -7.12 -0.01 24.93
C PRO A 453 -6.72 1.36 24.38
N HIS A 454 -7.40 2.43 24.84
CA HIS A 454 -7.09 3.81 24.44
C HIS A 454 -5.63 4.22 24.68
N THR A 455 -4.96 3.63 25.66
CA THR A 455 -3.56 3.90 26.01
C THR A 455 -2.57 3.52 24.90
N HIS A 456 -2.96 2.64 23.97
CA HIS A 456 -2.16 2.32 22.77
C HIS A 456 -2.26 3.39 21.67
N SER A 457 -3.19 4.35 21.78
CA SER A 457 -3.42 5.43 20.80
C SER A 457 -3.28 6.82 21.44
N PRO A 458 -2.06 7.29 21.77
CA PRO A 458 -1.83 8.59 22.42
C PRO A 458 -2.51 9.78 21.75
N TRP A 459 -2.61 9.76 20.42
CA TRP A 459 -3.27 10.80 19.61
C TRP A 459 -4.77 10.95 19.93
N PHE A 460 -5.43 9.90 20.44
CA PHE A 460 -6.85 9.92 20.81
C PHE A 460 -7.12 10.87 21.97
N THR A 461 -6.23 10.92 22.96
CA THR A 461 -6.28 11.89 24.07
C THR A 461 -6.20 13.34 23.55
N SER A 462 -5.38 13.57 22.53
CA SER A 462 -5.27 14.88 21.86
C SER A 462 -6.52 15.23 21.04
N LEU A 463 -7.14 14.24 20.39
CA LEU A 463 -8.43 14.41 19.72
C LEU A 463 -9.51 14.84 20.72
N VAL A 464 -9.68 14.10 21.82
CA VAL A 464 -10.67 14.43 22.89
C VAL A 464 -10.46 15.86 23.41
N LEU A 465 -9.22 16.24 23.75
CA LEU A 465 -8.88 17.60 24.16
C LEU A 465 -9.27 18.64 23.09
N CYS A 466 -9.03 18.36 21.82
CA CYS A 466 -9.35 19.29 20.74
C CYS A 466 -10.85 19.43 20.46
N LEU A 467 -11.64 18.39 20.70
CA LEU A 467 -13.11 18.43 20.59
C LEU A 467 -13.74 19.21 21.74
N LEU A 468 -13.28 18.98 22.99
CA LEU A 468 -13.64 19.80 24.15
C LEU A 468 -13.27 21.28 23.96
N GLN A 469 -12.15 21.56 23.27
CA GLN A 469 -11.74 22.93 22.91
C GLN A 469 -12.45 23.51 21.67
N GLY A 470 -13.39 22.80 21.06
CA GLY A 470 -14.14 23.28 19.88
C GLY A 470 -13.28 23.57 18.65
N LYS A 471 -12.11 22.94 18.51
CA LYS A 471 -11.16 23.26 17.43
C LYS A 471 -11.69 22.85 16.07
N GLU A 472 -12.22 23.82 15.33
CA GLU A 472 -12.77 23.64 13.98
C GLU A 472 -11.85 22.85 13.01
N PRO A 473 -10.51 23.05 12.96
CA PRO A 473 -9.64 22.26 12.08
C PRO A 473 -9.56 20.77 12.42
N VAL A 474 -10.01 20.36 13.61
CA VAL A 474 -10.14 18.97 14.05
C VAL A 474 -11.56 18.45 13.84
N ILE A 475 -12.59 19.29 14.08
CA ILE A 475 -13.99 18.98 13.75
C ILE A 475 -14.13 18.67 12.25
N ARG A 476 -13.47 19.46 11.38
CA ARG A 476 -13.40 19.22 9.92
C ARG A 476 -12.75 17.90 9.51
N LEU A 477 -12.08 17.17 10.42
CA LEU A 477 -11.59 15.80 10.16
C LEU A 477 -12.67 14.74 10.42
N ILE A 478 -13.71 15.07 11.20
CA ILE A 478 -14.84 14.18 11.53
C ILE A 478 -16.03 14.46 10.60
N GLN A 479 -16.35 15.74 10.36
CA GLN A 479 -17.40 16.21 9.44
C GLN A 479 -16.91 17.41 8.62
N ASN A 480 -16.87 17.29 7.29
CA ASN A 480 -16.48 18.41 6.41
C ASN A 480 -17.54 19.53 6.41
N ASP A 481 -18.81 19.14 6.41
CA ASP A 481 -19.95 20.01 6.68
C ASP A 481 -20.11 20.19 8.19
N VAL A 482 -19.60 21.29 8.72
CA VAL A 482 -19.58 21.58 10.16
C VAL A 482 -21.01 21.66 10.75
N ALA A 483 -22.03 21.98 9.96
CA ALA A 483 -23.42 22.02 10.46
C ALA A 483 -23.96 20.64 10.86
N ARG A 484 -23.36 19.54 10.35
CA ARG A 484 -23.71 18.16 10.72
C ARG A 484 -23.06 17.70 12.03
N TYR A 485 -22.06 18.41 12.52
CA TYR A 485 -21.45 18.11 13.82
C TYR A 485 -22.41 18.53 14.95
N PRO A 486 -22.82 17.65 15.88
CA PRO A 486 -23.87 17.98 16.86
C PRO A 486 -23.54 19.19 17.75
N PHE A 487 -22.24 19.40 18.01
CA PHE A 487 -21.71 20.44 18.90
C PHE A 487 -21.11 21.63 18.11
N HIS A 488 -21.70 21.99 16.97
CA HIS A 488 -21.19 23.08 16.12
C HIS A 488 -21.48 24.49 16.66
N LYS A 489 -22.52 24.66 17.48
CA LYS A 489 -22.89 25.96 18.08
C LYS A 489 -22.07 26.28 19.33
N GLN A 490 -21.74 25.26 20.10
CA GLN A 490 -20.98 25.32 21.34
C GLN A 490 -20.27 23.97 21.52
N PRO A 491 -18.99 23.93 21.92
CA PRO A 491 -18.30 22.67 22.20
C PRO A 491 -18.93 21.93 23.39
N PRO A 492 -18.84 20.59 23.43
CA PRO A 492 -19.38 19.82 24.55
C PRO A 492 -18.60 20.08 25.84
N THR A 493 -19.29 20.11 26.97
CA THR A 493 -18.68 20.23 28.31
C THR A 493 -17.90 18.95 28.66
N TYR A 494 -18.43 17.80 28.26
CA TYR A 494 -17.88 16.47 28.51
C TYR A 494 -17.76 15.66 27.23
N VAL A 495 -16.70 14.86 27.12
CA VAL A 495 -16.53 13.86 26.04
C VAL A 495 -16.14 12.53 26.66
N ARG A 496 -16.75 11.44 26.16
CA ARG A 496 -16.39 10.06 26.48
C ARG A 496 -16.28 9.23 25.19
N ALA A 497 -15.84 7.98 25.30
CA ALA A 497 -15.90 7.05 24.19
C ALA A 497 -16.32 5.65 24.64
N GLN A 498 -17.20 5.02 23.86
CA GLN A 498 -17.74 3.69 24.11
C GLN A 498 -17.22 2.71 23.03
N ARG A 499 -16.88 1.47 23.41
CA ARG A 499 -16.52 0.42 22.46
C ARG A 499 -17.72 -0.49 22.23
N TYR A 500 -18.05 -0.64 20.95
CA TYR A 500 -19.07 -1.55 20.46
C TYR A 500 -18.45 -2.65 19.60
N LYS A 501 -19.14 -3.77 19.46
CA LYS A 501 -18.98 -4.70 18.33
C LYS A 501 -20.06 -4.43 17.30
N TYR A 502 -19.68 -4.45 16.04
CA TYR A 502 -20.55 -4.34 14.88
C TYR A 502 -20.49 -5.62 14.04
N TRP A 503 -21.61 -5.92 13.39
CA TRP A 503 -21.77 -6.95 12.36
C TRP A 503 -22.66 -6.40 11.26
N PHE A 504 -22.61 -6.96 10.05
CA PHE A 504 -23.62 -6.64 9.06
C PHE A 504 -25.03 -7.12 9.51
N SER A 505 -26.06 -6.40 9.07
CA SER A 505 -27.46 -6.84 9.17
C SER A 505 -27.69 -8.11 8.34
N GLN A 506 -28.70 -8.91 8.68
CA GLN A 506 -29.10 -10.06 7.86
C GLN A 506 -30.01 -9.63 6.70
N PRO A 507 -29.99 -10.34 5.55
CA PRO A 507 -30.90 -10.06 4.44
C PRO A 507 -32.36 -10.18 4.89
N GLY A 508 -33.10 -9.07 4.82
CA GLY A 508 -34.49 -8.96 5.28
C GLY A 508 -34.69 -8.08 6.52
N GLU A 509 -33.63 -7.75 7.27
CA GLU A 509 -33.68 -6.76 8.36
C GLU A 509 -33.89 -5.35 7.78
N GLN A 510 -35.12 -4.83 7.86
CA GLN A 510 -35.49 -3.58 7.19
C GLN A 510 -34.78 -2.35 7.80
N GLY A 511 -34.24 -1.49 6.94
CA GLY A 511 -33.72 -0.17 7.31
C GLY A 511 -32.38 -0.17 8.07
N GLN A 512 -31.71 -1.31 8.22
CA GLN A 512 -30.40 -1.41 8.89
C GLN A 512 -29.36 -2.07 7.98
N TRP A 513 -28.14 -1.53 7.97
CA TRP A 513 -26.95 -2.10 7.32
C TRP A 513 -26.04 -2.80 8.33
N TRP A 514 -26.18 -2.46 9.60
CA TRP A 514 -25.38 -2.95 10.70
C TRP A 514 -26.25 -3.34 11.90
N ARG A 515 -25.79 -4.31 12.67
CA ARG A 515 -26.22 -4.54 14.05
C ARG A 515 -25.04 -4.25 14.96
N ARG A 516 -25.29 -3.65 16.14
CA ARG A 516 -24.23 -3.35 17.12
C ARG A 516 -24.58 -3.78 18.54
N GLN A 517 -23.57 -4.16 19.31
CA GLN A 517 -23.66 -4.51 20.73
C GLN A 517 -22.60 -3.73 21.51
N TRP A 518 -22.98 -3.11 22.63
CA TRP A 518 -22.02 -2.45 23.52
C TRP A 518 -21.12 -3.49 24.22
N VAL A 519 -19.86 -3.14 24.47
CA VAL A 519 -18.86 -4.05 25.08
C VAL A 519 -18.29 -3.47 26.37
N GLU A 520 -17.74 -2.25 26.32
CA GLU A 520 -17.09 -1.58 27.44
C GLU A 520 -16.96 -0.08 27.17
N GLU A 521 -16.69 0.69 28.23
CA GLU A 521 -16.20 2.05 28.07
C GLU A 521 -14.77 2.05 27.53
N PHE A 522 -14.55 2.73 26.39
CA PHE A 522 -13.23 2.83 25.76
C PHE A 522 -12.38 3.95 26.39
N PHE A 523 -13.01 5.08 26.70
CA PHE A 523 -12.37 6.26 27.28
C PHE A 523 -13.37 6.96 28.22
N PRO A 524 -12.96 7.28 29.46
CA PRO A 524 -13.89 7.80 30.47
C PRO A 524 -14.45 9.18 30.11
N PRO A 525 -15.61 9.55 30.69
CA PRO A 525 -16.12 10.92 30.59
C PRO A 525 -15.14 11.90 31.24
N VAL A 526 -14.67 12.88 30.47
CA VAL A 526 -13.77 13.94 30.93
C VAL A 526 -14.21 15.30 30.41
N SER A 527 -13.85 16.35 31.15
CA SER A 527 -14.04 17.77 30.78
C SER A 527 -12.71 18.53 30.66
N LEU A 528 -12.76 19.81 30.31
CA LEU A 528 -11.58 20.69 30.37
C LEU A 528 -11.15 20.91 31.83
N GLY A 529 -9.86 20.68 32.12
CA GLY A 529 -9.31 20.74 33.48
C GLY A 529 -9.44 19.45 34.30
N ASP A 530 -9.99 18.38 33.72
CA ASP A 530 -10.14 17.10 34.39
C ASP A 530 -8.78 16.44 34.73
N PRO A 531 -8.52 16.03 35.99
CA PRO A 531 -7.25 15.42 36.40
C PRO A 531 -6.99 14.03 35.77
N VAL A 532 -7.98 13.33 35.22
CA VAL A 532 -7.80 12.14 34.38
C VAL A 532 -7.18 12.54 33.04
N LEU A 533 -7.81 13.50 32.33
CA LEU A 533 -7.34 14.00 31.04
C LEU A 533 -5.93 14.59 31.16
N ASP A 534 -5.68 15.36 32.21
CA ASP A 534 -4.40 15.99 32.47
C ASP A 534 -3.27 14.97 32.76
N ARG A 535 -3.58 13.87 33.47
CA ARG A 535 -2.64 12.75 33.67
C ARG A 535 -2.29 12.05 32.36
N LEU A 536 -3.27 11.77 31.51
CA LEU A 536 -3.06 11.15 30.20
C LEU A 536 -2.24 12.06 29.26
N LEU A 537 -2.54 13.37 29.23
CA LEU A 537 -1.78 14.34 28.43
C LEU A 537 -0.34 14.50 28.91
N LYS A 538 -0.07 14.37 30.21
CA LYS A 538 1.30 14.34 30.78
C LYS A 538 2.02 13.03 30.44
N GLN A 539 1.35 11.88 30.61
CA GLN A 539 1.89 10.55 30.29
C GLN A 539 2.35 10.41 28.84
N PHE A 540 1.67 11.08 27.91
CA PHE A 540 1.98 11.03 26.48
C PHE A 540 2.81 12.22 25.95
N ASP A 541 3.30 13.11 26.84
CA ASP A 541 4.04 14.33 26.47
C ASP A 541 3.26 15.19 25.43
N LEU A 542 2.00 15.51 25.73
CA LEU A 542 1.10 16.23 24.83
C LEU A 542 0.80 17.67 25.28
N GLN A 543 1.02 18.02 26.55
CA GLN A 543 0.61 19.33 27.09
C GLN A 543 1.39 20.53 26.53
N ASN A 544 2.69 20.38 26.22
CA ASN A 544 3.60 21.51 25.94
C ASN A 544 4.36 21.41 24.61
N LYS A 545 3.81 20.68 23.62
CA LYS A 545 4.31 20.74 22.25
C LYS A 545 3.80 22.02 21.58
N SER A 546 4.57 23.09 21.74
CA SER A 546 4.37 24.39 21.08
C SER A 546 3.95 24.19 19.61
N PRO A 547 2.94 24.93 19.11
CA PRO A 547 2.47 24.75 17.74
C PRO A 547 3.66 24.87 16.78
N PRO A 548 3.89 23.86 15.91
CA PRO A 548 5.14 23.75 15.15
C PRO A 548 5.36 25.03 14.35
N ARG A 549 6.36 25.83 14.78
CA ARG A 549 6.48 27.28 14.52
C ARG A 549 5.90 27.61 13.16
N ALA A 550 4.75 28.29 13.15
CA ALA A 550 4.01 28.60 11.94
C ALA A 550 4.96 29.16 10.90
N ARG A 551 5.27 28.36 9.87
CA ARG A 551 6.19 28.75 8.82
C ARG A 551 5.44 29.72 7.91
N SER A 552 5.41 30.98 8.35
CA SER A 552 5.12 32.15 7.54
C SER A 552 6.25 32.35 6.53
N SER A 553 6.45 31.34 5.67
CA SER A 553 7.10 31.55 4.40
C SER A 553 6.09 32.30 3.54
N SER A 554 6.34 33.59 3.33
CA SER A 554 5.72 34.45 2.32
C SER A 554 6.04 34.01 0.88
N ASN A 555 6.21 32.70 0.69
CA ASN A 555 6.42 32.03 -0.57
C ASN A 555 5.07 31.96 -1.29
N THR A 556 5.05 32.40 -2.54
CA THR A 556 3.85 32.40 -3.39
C THR A 556 3.25 31.01 -3.54
N LEU A 557 4.07 29.94 -3.51
CA LEU A 557 3.59 28.56 -3.47
C LEU A 557 2.76 28.25 -2.22
N THR A 558 3.20 28.72 -1.04
CA THR A 558 2.47 28.50 0.22
C THR A 558 1.13 29.24 0.19
N GLN A 559 1.11 30.48 -0.30
CA GLN A 559 -0.11 31.27 -0.45
C GLN A 559 -1.08 30.64 -1.47
N ALA A 560 -0.58 30.20 -2.63
CA ALA A 560 -1.38 29.53 -3.64
C ALA A 560 -1.96 28.19 -3.15
N LEU A 561 -1.20 27.40 -2.38
CA LEU A 561 -1.69 26.16 -1.77
C LEU A 561 -2.72 26.41 -0.66
N HIS A 562 -2.59 27.50 0.11
CA HIS A 562 -3.61 27.91 1.08
C HIS A 562 -4.90 28.35 0.40
N TRP A 563 -4.83 29.25 -0.59
CA TRP A 563 -5.98 29.68 -1.38
C TRP A 563 -6.67 28.49 -2.07
N LEU A 564 -5.90 27.61 -2.71
CA LEU A 564 -6.44 26.41 -3.36
C LEU A 564 -7.12 25.48 -2.34
N ARG A 565 -6.56 25.32 -1.14
CA ARG A 565 -7.18 24.55 -0.05
C ARG A 565 -8.48 25.19 0.43
N GLU A 566 -8.55 26.51 0.53
CA GLU A 566 -9.77 27.23 0.92
C GLU A 566 -10.87 27.04 -0.12
N GLN A 567 -10.57 27.26 -1.41
CA GLN A 567 -11.52 27.05 -2.52
C GLN A 567 -12.03 25.61 -2.62
N LEU A 568 -11.16 24.62 -2.36
CA LEU A 568 -11.53 23.20 -2.40
C LEU A 568 -12.15 22.67 -1.09
N SER A 569 -12.06 23.40 0.03
CA SER A 569 -12.53 22.92 1.33
C SER A 569 -14.03 22.60 1.43
N PRO A 570 -14.96 23.25 0.69
CA PRO A 570 -16.37 22.86 0.70
C PRO A 570 -16.64 21.51 0.00
N LEU A 571 -15.73 21.03 -0.84
CA LEU A 571 -15.91 19.81 -1.62
C LEU A 571 -15.49 18.58 -0.80
N GLU A 572 -16.34 17.56 -0.77
CA GLU A 572 -15.95 16.26 -0.21
C GLU A 572 -14.79 15.65 -1.01
N ALA A 573 -13.74 15.22 -0.30
CA ALA A 573 -12.50 14.75 -0.92
C ALA A 573 -12.65 13.56 -1.91
N PRO A 574 -13.55 12.58 -1.69
CA PRO A 574 -13.81 11.53 -2.68
C PRO A 574 -14.41 12.10 -3.98
N THR A 575 -15.37 13.02 -3.86
CA THR A 575 -16.05 13.69 -4.99
C THR A 575 -15.08 14.51 -5.82
N LEU A 576 -14.14 15.22 -5.17
CA LEU A 576 -13.05 15.92 -5.85
C LEU A 576 -12.13 14.95 -6.64
N LEU A 577 -11.69 13.86 -6.01
CA LEU A 577 -10.77 12.91 -6.65
C LEU A 577 -11.43 12.13 -7.80
N TRP A 578 -12.69 11.69 -7.63
CA TRP A 578 -13.46 11.09 -8.72
C TRP A 578 -13.74 12.09 -9.84
N GLY A 579 -14.07 13.34 -9.51
CA GLY A 579 -14.23 14.41 -10.50
C GLY A 579 -12.98 14.62 -11.35
N LEU A 580 -11.79 14.63 -10.75
CA LEU A 580 -10.52 14.71 -11.47
C LEU A 580 -10.25 13.48 -12.35
N ILE A 581 -10.48 12.26 -11.84
CA ILE A 581 -10.30 11.01 -12.60
C ILE A 581 -11.27 10.95 -13.79
N LEU A 582 -12.54 11.28 -13.58
CA LEU A 582 -13.57 11.30 -14.61
C LEU A 582 -13.32 12.41 -15.64
N ALA A 583 -12.84 13.59 -15.23
CA ALA A 583 -12.43 14.65 -16.16
C ALA A 583 -11.26 14.21 -17.06
N VAL A 584 -10.22 13.60 -16.50
CA VAL A 584 -9.11 13.04 -17.29
C VAL A 584 -9.61 11.93 -18.22
N GLY A 585 -10.47 11.04 -17.74
CA GLY A 585 -11.11 9.99 -18.55
C GLY A 585 -11.91 10.56 -19.72
N ALA A 586 -12.78 11.54 -19.45
CA ALA A 586 -13.60 12.22 -20.46
C ALA A 586 -12.74 12.96 -21.50
N ILE A 587 -11.65 13.62 -21.09
CA ILE A 587 -10.68 14.23 -22.01
C ILE A 587 -10.03 13.16 -22.91
N ARG A 588 -9.64 12.00 -22.37
CA ARG A 588 -9.07 10.90 -23.17
C ARG A 588 -10.08 10.27 -24.13
N VAL A 589 -11.35 10.14 -23.73
CA VAL A 589 -12.44 9.64 -24.60
C VAL A 589 -12.78 10.66 -25.68
N MET A 590 -12.85 11.95 -25.37
CA MET A 590 -13.01 12.99 -26.39
C MET A 590 -11.82 13.02 -27.36
N GLN A 591 -10.58 12.85 -26.88
CA GLN A 591 -9.40 12.74 -27.74
C GLN A 591 -9.42 11.51 -28.66
N SER A 592 -9.97 10.36 -28.23
CA SER A 592 -10.07 9.17 -29.09
C SER A 592 -11.25 9.20 -30.06
N LEU A 593 -12.33 9.91 -29.73
CA LEU A 593 -13.50 10.10 -30.61
C LEU A 593 -13.31 11.22 -31.64
N LEU A 594 -12.68 12.34 -31.24
CA LEU A 594 -12.47 13.53 -32.09
C LEU A 594 -11.08 13.57 -32.74
N GLY A 595 -10.15 12.72 -32.31
CA GLY A 595 -8.82 12.62 -32.91
C GLY A 595 -8.91 12.28 -34.41
N PRO A 596 -8.07 12.88 -35.27
CA PRO A 596 -8.13 12.63 -36.70
C PRO A 596 -7.87 11.15 -36.98
N ARG A 597 -8.90 10.45 -37.48
CA ARG A 597 -8.77 9.07 -37.96
C ARG A 597 -7.64 9.04 -39.00
N PRO A 598 -6.64 8.14 -38.87
CA PRO A 598 -5.50 8.12 -39.77
C PRO A 598 -6.00 8.01 -41.21
N SER A 599 -5.64 9.01 -42.03
CA SER A 599 -6.12 9.12 -43.40
C SER A 599 -5.71 7.87 -44.18
N ARG A 600 -6.69 7.25 -44.84
CA ARG A 600 -6.53 6.00 -45.58
C ARG A 600 -5.60 6.27 -46.76
N SER A 601 -4.31 5.96 -46.59
CA SER A 601 -3.27 6.39 -47.52
C SER A 601 -3.56 5.85 -48.93
N TYR A 602 -3.73 6.79 -49.86
CA TYR A 602 -4.03 6.48 -51.25
C TYR A 602 -2.84 5.72 -51.83
N SER A 603 -3.07 4.50 -52.30
CA SER A 603 -2.01 3.71 -52.92
C SER A 603 -1.75 4.26 -54.32
N PRO A 604 -0.52 4.64 -54.69
CA PRO A 604 -0.22 4.96 -56.07
C PRO A 604 -0.47 3.72 -56.94
N PRO A 605 -0.85 3.89 -58.22
CA PRO A 605 -1.01 2.76 -59.13
C PRO A 605 0.31 1.99 -59.24
N ARG A 606 0.21 0.66 -59.40
CA ARG A 606 1.38 -0.18 -59.65
C ARG A 606 1.98 0.18 -61.00
N GLU A 607 3.27 0.49 -61.01
CA GLU A 607 4.09 0.27 -62.22
C GLU A 607 4.00 -1.21 -62.60
N GLU A 608 3.72 -1.48 -63.87
CA GLU A 608 3.82 -2.84 -64.40
C GLU A 608 5.28 -3.25 -64.55
N LYS A 609 5.64 -4.40 -63.99
CA LYS A 609 6.96 -4.99 -64.23
C LYS A 609 7.03 -5.50 -65.66
N HIS A 610 7.62 -4.70 -66.57
CA HIS A 610 8.11 -5.20 -67.84
C HIS A 610 9.01 -6.43 -67.62
N LYS A 611 8.75 -7.49 -68.38
CA LYS A 611 9.70 -8.59 -68.55
C LYS A 611 10.80 -8.14 -69.53
N PRO A 612 12.06 -8.57 -69.37
CA PRO A 612 13.04 -8.41 -70.43
C PRO A 612 12.64 -9.26 -71.65
N ALA A 613 12.47 -8.63 -72.80
CA ALA A 613 12.29 -9.29 -74.08
C ALA A 613 13.64 -9.49 -74.79
N LEU A 614 13.74 -10.50 -75.65
CA LEU A 614 14.98 -10.86 -76.35
C LEU A 614 15.21 -9.96 -77.58
N LYS A 615 16.48 -9.77 -77.98
CA LYS A 615 16.88 -8.94 -79.13
C LYS A 615 16.17 -9.33 -80.44
N LYS A 616 15.68 -8.33 -81.18
CA LYS A 616 15.82 -8.25 -82.65
C LYS A 616 15.54 -6.85 -83.21
N ASP A 617 16.57 -6.23 -83.76
CA ASP A 617 16.47 -5.21 -84.83
C ASP A 617 16.27 -5.91 -86.20
N PRO A 618 16.03 -5.20 -87.34
CA PRO A 618 15.94 -3.74 -87.53
C PRO A 618 14.64 -3.28 -88.26
N GLY A 619 14.47 -1.97 -88.49
CA GLY A 619 13.49 -1.49 -89.49
C GLY A 619 13.10 0.00 -89.45
N ALA A 620 13.89 0.83 -90.15
CA ALA A 620 13.59 2.13 -90.80
C ALA A 620 12.30 2.95 -90.52
N ALA A 621 12.50 4.27 -90.37
CA ALA A 621 11.67 5.39 -90.88
C ALA A 621 10.25 5.59 -90.30
N ALA A 622 9.59 6.75 -90.44
CA ALA A 622 10.02 8.16 -90.52
C ALA A 622 8.77 9.06 -90.33
N ASP A 623 8.97 10.37 -90.18
CA ASP A 623 7.96 11.42 -90.46
C ASP A 623 6.66 11.49 -89.61
N GLN A 624 5.93 12.62 -89.60
CA GLN A 624 6.34 14.02 -89.39
C GLN A 624 5.10 14.87 -89.03
N ALA A 625 5.31 16.17 -88.79
CA ALA A 625 4.33 17.26 -88.82
C ALA A 625 3.29 17.39 -87.67
N ALA A 626 2.90 18.66 -87.46
CA ALA A 626 1.89 19.17 -86.52
C ALA A 626 0.78 19.85 -87.40
N PRO A 627 -0.06 20.84 -86.98
CA PRO A 627 -0.14 21.61 -85.72
C PRO A 627 -1.57 21.76 -85.12
N ALA A 628 -1.71 22.68 -84.17
CA ALA A 628 -2.96 23.12 -83.49
C ALA A 628 -3.80 24.10 -84.39
N PRO A 629 -4.95 24.71 -83.99
CA PRO A 629 -5.16 25.43 -82.70
C PRO A 629 -6.58 25.44 -82.06
N ASN A 630 -6.63 26.00 -80.83
CA ASN A 630 -7.68 26.82 -80.17
C ASN A 630 -9.17 26.71 -80.57
N ASN A 631 -10.08 26.60 -79.59
CA ASN A 631 -10.65 27.80 -78.91
C ASN A 631 -11.47 27.52 -77.62
N CYS A 632 -11.89 28.58 -76.94
CA CYS A 632 -12.55 28.60 -75.62
C CYS A 632 -14.08 28.42 -75.64
N ASN A 633 -14.69 27.94 -74.54
CA ASN A 633 -15.64 28.76 -73.76
C ASN A 633 -16.09 28.19 -72.37
N SER A 634 -16.82 29.04 -71.62
CA SER A 634 -17.59 28.85 -70.37
C SER A 634 -18.31 27.49 -70.18
N GLY A 635 -18.63 26.98 -68.97
CA GLY A 635 -19.06 27.64 -67.72
C GLY A 635 -20.58 27.90 -67.72
N SER A 636 -21.39 27.74 -66.66
CA SER A 636 -21.18 27.29 -65.26
C SER A 636 -22.57 27.02 -64.57
N GLN A 637 -22.60 26.90 -63.23
CA GLN A 637 -23.77 26.99 -62.32
C GLN A 637 -24.50 25.71 -61.82
N THR A 638 -24.58 25.63 -60.49
CA THR A 638 -25.59 24.94 -59.63
C THR A 638 -26.62 26.02 -59.16
N PRO A 639 -27.53 25.89 -58.14
CA PRO A 639 -27.85 24.77 -57.22
C PRO A 639 -29.37 24.56 -56.92
N ARG A 640 -29.71 23.66 -55.98
CA ARG A 640 -30.79 23.90 -54.99
C ARG A 640 -30.62 23.11 -53.67
N ARG A 641 -31.50 23.36 -52.69
CA ARG A 641 -31.29 23.16 -51.23
C ARG A 641 -32.62 22.82 -50.52
N LYS A 642 -32.51 22.26 -49.30
CA LYS A 642 -33.55 21.80 -48.35
C LYS A 642 -33.97 20.33 -48.56
N LYS A 643 -34.38 19.60 -47.53
CA LYS A 643 -34.41 19.95 -46.09
C LYS A 643 -33.16 19.43 -45.37
#